data_AF-A0A427TS21-F1
#
_entry.id   AF-A0A427TS21-F1
#
_cell.length_a   1.000
_cell.length_b   1.000
_cell.length_c   1.000
_cell.angle_alpha   90.00
_cell.angle_beta   90.00
_cell.angle_gamma   90.00
#
_symmetry.space_group_name_H-M   'P 1'
#
loop_
_entity.id
_entity.type
_entity.pdbx_description
1 polymer ?
#
loop_
_entity_poly.entity_id
_entity_poly.type
_entity_poly.pdbx_seq_one_letter_code
_entity_poly.pdbx_strand_id
1 'polypeptide(L)'
;MLLEREVYVKKVIAGIVFFVVLAIGFPQVYADTIANNIKENTTWTKEGSPYRVGTIGIDPGVTLTVEPGVEIIGSTGSWIDVRGKLKVLGTEQDKVSIKDVIIKGISFDGMSIQIENAKLSRSDPGFLLTASEREVILKNNEFSRGQVFLREPKVDNVIEHNLFNSGAYLSLFDGPAKTLIKGNTFFNEEDYNPSIELMCSDPNCKSANTTITENNFFGFPSFFIEMDKGAGLTYDAANNYWSTTDSSLMNKRILDGARDDNKAVVNVNPIAYKPFNNGLPFGELEAPVVEEVSDADKMISGFTDADATVMVWKENTLIGEGQSASDGTFKINIPGQRAGTTLQVKAVDSFGRESSLAITTVIDKTAPDAPVVNKVNDQDEQVTGNAEPGVSIIVIINGSEKMETFTAGASGSFTVKIKPQPAGTRIEVQAIDIAGNKSDSTIMTVVDEHPPSSPEIKTEITDQTTVIQGTAEPGSKIMVLKQGVETQASQDGNFTLNLPEPFKAGTVLVIVAEDAAGNMSEPVVLTVKDVTAPGLNIDWARYVTEESKYVFGFAEPGAIIKIMQNGIEIGKGESGEDGTFAVQIPMQPPGTELVILASDAAGNENSLIVKVIDLPDPLPLTVDPITTQTTLITGKTEPNAFVNITISNVFYVVQANSSGYFQLKIEPLQTGVPVSILVNNDQGQWSKEIVVTVTWKAPSGWHKDSSGNQYYYDPVTGQMKKGWLQLGSKKYYFLSNGIMHKGWLTLSGKKYYFDSYGVMRTGWLTLSGKKYYFDSTGVMQTGWETISKKKYYFNSSGVMTKGWLTLSGKKYYFDSKGVMQTGWETISKKKYYFNSSGVMTKGWLTLSGKKYYFDSKGVMQTGKKKISGKWYYFNSKGVLYKK
;
A
#
# COMPACT_ATOMS: atom_id res chain seq x y z
N MET A 1 17.60 53.25 -30.89
CA MET A 1 18.91 53.54 -30.25
C MET A 1 19.85 52.46 -30.73
N LEU A 2 20.74 52.75 -31.69
CA LEU A 2 22.15 53.13 -31.45
C LEU A 2 22.86 51.99 -30.67
N LEU A 3 23.90 51.29 -31.10
CA LEU A 3 24.97 51.57 -32.07
C LEU A 3 25.78 50.24 -32.26
N GLU A 4 26.41 50.06 -33.43
CA GLU A 4 27.59 49.19 -33.71
C GLU A 4 27.40 47.66 -33.69
N ARG A 5 27.91 46.84 -34.62
CA ARG A 5 28.80 46.99 -35.80
C ARG A 5 28.69 45.66 -36.57
N GLU A 6 28.26 45.69 -37.84
CA GLU A 6 28.55 44.62 -38.81
C GLU A 6 29.18 45.22 -40.06
N VAL A 7 30.21 44.53 -40.53
CA VAL A 7 31.15 44.91 -41.58
C VAL A 7 30.90 43.98 -42.76
N TYR A 8 30.73 44.61 -43.93
CA TYR A 8 30.85 44.08 -45.30
C TYR A 8 29.67 43.28 -45.88
N VAL A 9 28.99 43.85 -46.88
CA VAL A 9 29.11 43.47 -48.31
C VAL A 9 28.20 44.37 -49.21
N LYS A 10 28.79 44.80 -50.35
CA LYS A 10 28.21 45.32 -51.62
C LYS A 10 27.67 46.77 -51.71
N LYS A 11 28.37 47.62 -52.51
CA LYS A 11 27.98 48.01 -53.90
C LYS A 11 28.92 49.07 -54.56
N VAL A 12 29.45 48.71 -55.75
CA VAL A 12 29.34 49.43 -57.04
C VAL A 12 29.98 50.84 -57.25
N ILE A 13 30.87 50.88 -58.28
CA ILE A 13 31.31 52.00 -59.17
C ILE A 13 32.23 53.10 -58.60
N ALA A 14 33.51 53.06 -59.01
CA ALA A 14 34.21 54.15 -59.73
C ALA A 14 35.70 53.77 -59.94
N GLY A 15 36.22 53.90 -61.17
CA GLY A 15 37.68 53.88 -61.40
C GLY A 15 38.16 53.19 -62.67
N ILE A 16 37.75 53.68 -63.84
CA ILE A 16 38.35 53.35 -65.15
C ILE A 16 39.69 54.09 -65.27
N VAL A 17 40.79 53.37 -65.52
CA VAL A 17 41.94 53.90 -66.30
C VAL A 17 42.51 52.81 -67.21
N PHE A 18 42.15 52.95 -68.48
CA PHE A 18 42.86 52.66 -69.73
C PHE A 18 44.28 52.04 -69.67
N PHE A 19 44.44 50.88 -70.32
CA PHE A 19 45.52 50.66 -71.30
C PHE A 19 45.03 49.68 -72.38
N VAL A 20 44.57 50.23 -73.50
CA VAL A 20 44.31 49.49 -74.74
C VAL A 20 45.61 49.49 -75.53
N VAL A 21 46.27 48.33 -75.62
CA VAL A 21 47.23 48.06 -76.70
C VAL A 21 46.43 47.44 -77.83
N LEU A 22 46.31 48.20 -78.92
CA LEU A 22 45.79 47.75 -80.21
C LEU A 22 46.73 46.66 -80.77
N ALA A 23 46.37 45.39 -80.61
CA ALA A 23 46.90 44.33 -81.47
C ALA A 23 45.98 44.24 -82.70
N ILE A 24 46.43 44.84 -83.80
CA ILE A 24 45.82 44.73 -85.12
C ILE A 24 45.89 43.25 -85.51
N GLY A 25 44.73 42.59 -85.53
CA GLY A 25 44.59 41.22 -85.99
C GLY A 25 44.93 41.12 -87.48
N PHE A 26 46.10 40.57 -87.78
CA PHE A 26 46.24 39.80 -89.01
C PHE A 26 45.29 38.60 -88.89
N PRO A 27 44.52 38.23 -89.92
CA PRO A 27 43.80 36.97 -89.90
C PRO A 27 44.86 35.87 -89.73
N GLN A 28 44.86 35.20 -88.56
CA GLN A 28 45.51 33.91 -88.47
C GLN A 28 44.81 33.03 -89.49
N VAL A 29 45.51 32.71 -90.57
CA VAL A 29 45.19 31.56 -91.39
C VAL A 29 45.28 30.38 -90.43
N TYR A 30 44.13 29.91 -89.95
CA TYR A 30 44.08 28.71 -89.13
C TYR A 30 44.69 27.58 -89.97
N ALA A 31 45.71 26.92 -89.42
CA ALA A 31 46.32 25.78 -90.08
C ALA A 31 45.25 24.72 -90.38
N ASP A 32 45.30 24.16 -91.59
CA ASP A 32 44.47 23.03 -91.97
C ASP A 32 44.61 21.89 -90.96
N THR A 33 43.53 21.15 -90.73
CA THR A 33 43.55 19.96 -89.87
C THR A 33 44.65 19.00 -90.32
N ILE A 34 45.57 18.68 -89.42
CA ILE A 34 46.61 17.67 -89.66
C ILE A 34 45.92 16.31 -89.75
N ALA A 35 45.93 15.73 -90.94
CA ALA A 35 45.28 14.45 -91.25
C ALA A 35 46.24 13.41 -91.88
N ASN A 36 47.53 13.75 -92.01
CA ASN A 36 48.56 12.86 -92.52
C ASN A 36 49.39 12.25 -91.39
N ASN A 37 49.90 11.03 -91.61
CA ASN A 37 50.84 10.41 -90.68
C ASN A 37 52.15 11.18 -90.55
N ILE A 38 52.73 11.14 -89.35
CA ILE A 38 54.05 11.65 -89.00
C ILE A 38 55.08 10.56 -89.33
N LYS A 39 55.88 10.81 -90.39
CA LYS A 39 56.83 9.84 -90.97
C LYS A 39 58.28 10.08 -90.59
N GLU A 40 58.57 11.22 -89.96
CA GLU A 40 59.89 11.61 -89.48
C GLU A 40 59.78 12.31 -88.13
N ASN A 41 60.88 12.36 -87.37
CA ASN A 41 60.87 12.92 -86.02
C ASN A 41 60.38 14.37 -86.08
N THR A 42 59.32 14.65 -85.33
CA THR A 42 58.60 15.92 -85.39
C THR A 42 58.49 16.50 -83.98
N THR A 43 58.63 17.81 -83.87
CA THR A 43 58.38 18.54 -82.62
C THR A 43 57.24 19.52 -82.83
N TRP A 44 56.24 19.46 -81.96
CA TRP A 44 55.17 20.44 -81.86
C TRP A 44 55.52 21.43 -80.76
N THR A 45 55.60 22.71 -81.15
CA THR A 45 56.08 23.80 -80.31
C THR A 45 54.92 24.71 -79.92
N LYS A 46 55.06 25.47 -78.83
CA LYS A 46 54.03 26.41 -78.35
C LYS A 46 53.62 27.44 -79.41
N GLU A 47 54.56 27.85 -80.27
CA GLU A 47 54.32 28.81 -81.37
C GLU A 47 53.39 28.25 -82.46
N GLY A 48 53.40 26.93 -82.68
CA GLY A 48 52.54 26.25 -83.66
C GLY A 48 51.16 25.85 -83.13
N SER A 49 50.90 26.12 -81.85
CA SER A 49 49.64 25.82 -81.18
C SER A 49 48.51 26.78 -81.62
N PRO A 50 47.25 26.32 -81.77
CA PRO A 50 46.78 24.96 -81.56
C PRO A 50 47.01 24.05 -82.77
N TYR A 51 47.45 22.82 -82.50
CA TYR A 51 47.50 21.75 -83.50
C TYR A 51 46.12 21.11 -83.62
N ARG A 52 45.44 21.38 -84.74
CA ARG A 52 44.16 20.72 -85.05
C ARG A 52 44.42 19.38 -85.70
N VAL A 53 43.94 18.30 -85.08
CA VAL A 53 44.20 16.93 -85.54
C VAL A 53 42.89 16.24 -85.92
N GLY A 54 42.93 15.48 -87.02
CA GLY A 54 41.90 14.51 -87.35
C GLY A 54 42.34 13.13 -86.87
N THR A 55 42.44 12.18 -87.80
CA THR A 55 43.10 10.89 -87.56
C THR A 55 44.51 10.93 -88.11
N ILE A 56 45.52 10.81 -87.24
CA ILE A 56 46.93 10.76 -87.62
C ILE A 56 47.61 9.54 -87.00
N GLY A 57 48.67 9.04 -87.64
CA GLY A 57 49.55 8.03 -87.07
C GLY A 57 50.98 8.53 -86.87
N ILE A 58 51.68 8.04 -85.86
CA ILE A 58 53.13 8.17 -85.70
C ILE A 58 53.73 6.85 -86.17
N ASP A 59 54.45 6.87 -87.30
CA ASP A 59 55.00 5.65 -87.92
C ASP A 59 56.06 4.97 -87.02
N PRO A 60 56.30 3.65 -87.18
CA PRO A 60 57.31 2.93 -86.40
C PRO A 60 58.70 3.57 -86.49
N GLY A 61 59.40 3.67 -85.35
CA GLY A 61 60.73 4.30 -85.26
C GLY A 61 60.74 5.84 -85.24
N VAL A 62 59.58 6.49 -85.42
CA VAL A 62 59.42 7.94 -85.41
C VAL A 62 59.02 8.44 -84.03
N THR A 63 59.47 9.64 -83.64
CA THR A 63 59.07 10.32 -82.40
C THR A 63 58.33 11.61 -82.69
N LEU A 64 57.13 11.76 -82.11
CA LEU A 64 56.48 13.06 -81.93
C LEU A 64 56.79 13.57 -80.53
N THR A 65 57.46 14.72 -80.45
CA THR A 65 57.68 15.46 -79.20
C THR A 65 56.74 16.66 -79.14
N VAL A 66 56.02 16.84 -78.04
CA VAL A 66 55.11 17.96 -77.81
C VAL A 66 55.66 18.76 -76.62
N GLU A 67 56.01 20.02 -76.88
CA GLU A 67 56.64 20.91 -75.91
C GLU A 67 55.63 21.53 -74.92
N PRO A 68 56.10 22.12 -73.80
CA PRO A 68 55.24 22.78 -72.82
C PRO A 68 54.31 23.84 -73.43
N GLY A 69 53.06 23.87 -72.94
CA GLY A 69 52.06 24.87 -73.33
C GLY A 69 51.41 24.67 -74.70
N VAL A 70 51.70 23.57 -75.39
CA VAL A 70 51.03 23.22 -76.66
C VAL A 70 49.57 22.83 -76.42
N GLU A 71 48.68 23.22 -77.33
CA GLU A 71 47.28 22.81 -77.40
C GLU A 71 47.06 21.92 -78.63
N ILE A 72 46.47 20.75 -78.41
CA ILE A 72 46.08 19.78 -79.44
C ILE A 72 44.56 19.65 -79.39
N ILE A 73 43.88 19.95 -80.50
CA ILE A 73 42.42 19.99 -80.58
C ILE A 73 41.94 19.03 -81.67
N GLY A 74 41.07 18.10 -81.30
CA GLY A 74 40.35 17.23 -82.22
C GLY A 74 38.88 17.57 -82.35
N SER A 75 38.19 16.80 -83.19
CA SER A 75 36.73 16.64 -83.20
C SER A 75 36.33 15.24 -82.75
N THR A 76 35.06 14.99 -82.45
CA THR A 76 34.54 13.67 -82.06
C THR A 76 35.04 12.57 -83.00
N GLY A 77 35.84 11.63 -82.46
CA GLY A 77 36.44 10.52 -83.20
C GLY A 77 37.91 10.73 -83.66
N SER A 78 38.50 11.89 -83.38
CA SER A 78 39.92 12.16 -83.69
C SER A 78 40.85 11.34 -82.82
N TRP A 79 41.93 10.80 -83.40
CA TRP A 79 42.92 10.03 -82.65
C TRP A 79 44.33 10.13 -83.21
N ILE A 80 45.30 9.95 -82.32
CA ILE A 80 46.71 9.77 -82.64
C ILE A 80 47.06 8.29 -82.46
N ASP A 81 47.27 7.58 -83.57
CA ASP A 81 47.70 6.18 -83.59
C ASP A 81 49.23 6.11 -83.40
N VAL A 82 49.67 5.78 -82.20
CA VAL A 82 51.07 5.74 -81.79
C VAL A 82 51.66 4.37 -82.13
N ARG A 83 52.43 4.26 -83.23
CA ARG A 83 53.21 3.07 -83.59
C ARG A 83 54.72 3.27 -83.38
N GLY A 84 55.16 4.53 -83.33
CA GLY A 84 56.46 4.99 -82.84
C GLY A 84 56.37 5.52 -81.41
N LYS A 85 56.97 6.68 -81.12
CA LYS A 85 57.03 7.27 -79.77
C LYS A 85 56.26 8.58 -79.69
N LEU A 86 55.45 8.73 -78.64
CA LEU A 86 54.83 10.00 -78.27
C LEU A 86 55.44 10.50 -76.96
N LYS A 87 55.96 11.73 -76.97
CA LYS A 87 56.48 12.43 -75.79
C LYS A 87 55.77 13.76 -75.61
N VAL A 88 54.86 13.83 -74.65
CA VAL A 88 54.19 15.05 -74.23
C VAL A 88 54.83 15.54 -72.95
N LEU A 89 55.57 16.66 -73.04
CA LEU A 89 56.49 17.12 -72.00
C LEU A 89 56.07 18.50 -71.50
N GLY A 90 54.97 18.59 -70.75
CA GLY A 90 54.53 19.84 -70.12
C GLY A 90 55.35 20.24 -68.89
N THR A 91 55.05 21.42 -68.34
CA THR A 91 55.52 21.85 -67.01
C THR A 91 54.32 22.22 -66.13
N GLU A 92 54.54 22.40 -64.83
CA GLU A 92 53.50 22.85 -63.90
C GLU A 92 52.90 24.20 -64.32
N GLN A 93 53.73 25.12 -64.83
CA GLN A 93 53.32 26.46 -65.28
C GLN A 93 52.69 26.44 -66.68
N ASP A 94 53.22 25.62 -67.59
CA ASP A 94 52.81 25.52 -68.99
C ASP A 94 52.43 24.06 -69.34
N LYS A 95 51.26 23.63 -68.85
CA LYS A 95 50.72 22.29 -69.15
C LYS A 95 50.33 22.17 -70.62
N VAL A 96 50.50 20.98 -71.20
CA VAL A 96 49.99 20.66 -72.54
C VAL A 96 48.48 20.41 -72.45
N SER A 97 47.69 20.91 -73.40
CA SER A 97 46.25 20.67 -73.48
C SER A 97 45.94 19.73 -74.64
N ILE A 98 45.23 18.64 -74.37
CA ILE A 98 44.75 17.68 -75.37
C ILE A 98 43.24 17.56 -75.21
N LYS A 99 42.50 18.08 -76.18
CA LYS A 99 41.04 18.16 -76.14
C LYS A 99 40.42 17.43 -77.31
N ASP A 100 39.49 16.52 -77.01
CA ASP A 100 38.72 15.74 -78.00
C ASP A 100 39.61 14.91 -78.96
N VAL A 101 40.72 14.39 -78.44
CA VAL A 101 41.66 13.51 -79.16
C VAL A 101 41.91 12.25 -78.32
N ILE A 102 41.77 11.08 -78.95
CA ILE A 102 42.11 9.80 -78.34
C ILE A 102 43.58 9.48 -78.63
N ILE A 103 44.40 9.25 -77.60
CA ILE A 103 45.75 8.71 -77.78
C ILE A 103 45.65 7.20 -77.86
N LYS A 104 46.03 6.60 -79.00
CA LYS A 104 45.87 5.16 -79.24
C LYS A 104 47.22 4.52 -79.54
N GLY A 105 47.79 3.83 -78.55
CA GLY A 105 48.95 2.96 -78.72
C GLY A 105 48.55 1.54 -79.10
N ILE A 106 48.91 1.11 -80.31
CA ILE A 106 48.76 -0.28 -80.75
C ILE A 106 50.09 -1.02 -80.53
N SER A 107 50.07 -2.31 -80.19
CA SER A 107 51.30 -3.06 -79.90
C SER A 107 52.20 -3.19 -81.14
N PHE A 108 53.13 -2.25 -81.29
CA PHE A 108 54.24 -2.24 -82.25
C PHE A 108 55.57 -2.25 -81.50
N ASP A 109 56.58 -2.91 -82.05
CA ASP A 109 57.93 -2.90 -81.48
C ASP A 109 58.52 -1.48 -81.48
N GLY A 110 58.99 -1.02 -80.32
CA GLY A 110 59.56 0.32 -80.13
C GLY A 110 58.55 1.43 -79.81
N MET A 111 57.26 1.08 -79.64
CA MET A 111 56.22 2.03 -79.23
C MET A 111 56.34 2.44 -77.76
N SER A 112 56.16 3.73 -77.47
CA SER A 112 56.11 4.26 -76.09
C SER A 112 55.25 5.52 -76.01
N ILE A 113 54.49 5.67 -74.92
CA ILE A 113 53.71 6.88 -74.63
C ILE A 113 54.19 7.48 -73.31
N GLN A 114 54.75 8.69 -73.37
CA GLN A 114 55.10 9.49 -72.20
C GLN A 114 54.27 10.76 -72.21
N ILE A 115 53.49 10.98 -71.15
CA ILE A 115 52.68 12.18 -70.98
C ILE A 115 52.91 12.71 -69.57
N GLU A 116 53.48 13.91 -69.51
CA GLU A 116 53.77 14.59 -68.25
C GLU A 116 53.22 16.01 -68.26
N ASN A 117 52.60 16.43 -67.15
CA ASN A 117 52.01 17.75 -66.96
C ASN A 117 51.07 18.16 -68.11
N ALA A 118 50.11 17.31 -68.44
CA ALA A 118 49.12 17.56 -69.48
C ALA A 118 47.68 17.54 -68.94
N LYS A 119 46.76 18.18 -69.65
CA LYS A 119 45.31 18.10 -69.45
C LYS A 119 44.68 17.35 -70.61
N LEU A 120 44.07 16.21 -70.34
CA LEU A 120 43.37 15.40 -71.32
C LEU A 120 41.87 15.45 -71.01
N SER A 121 41.09 15.89 -71.99
CA SER A 121 39.64 16.08 -71.82
C SER A 121 38.86 15.68 -73.05
N ARG A 122 37.62 15.27 -72.84
CA ARG A 122 36.66 14.98 -73.90
C ARG A 122 35.29 15.58 -73.64
N SER A 123 34.65 16.01 -74.72
CA SER A 123 33.26 16.46 -74.76
C SER A 123 32.31 15.27 -74.66
N ASP A 124 32.61 14.16 -75.36
CA ASP A 124 31.83 12.91 -75.31
C ASP A 124 32.57 11.81 -74.54
N PRO A 125 31.93 11.07 -73.62
CA PRO A 125 32.57 10.00 -72.85
C PRO A 125 33.11 8.86 -73.74
N GLY A 126 34.26 8.30 -73.36
CA GLY A 126 34.98 7.23 -74.06
C GLY A 126 36.48 7.25 -73.74
N PHE A 127 37.32 6.58 -74.54
CA PHE A 127 38.77 6.55 -74.30
C PHE A 127 39.43 7.95 -74.41
N LEU A 128 40.17 8.36 -73.39
CA LEU A 128 41.17 9.44 -73.45
C LEU A 128 42.50 8.90 -74.00
N LEU A 129 42.88 7.74 -73.48
CA LEU A 129 44.09 7.03 -73.87
C LEU A 129 43.77 5.53 -73.90
N THR A 130 44.27 4.84 -74.92
CA THR A 130 44.33 3.38 -74.96
C THR A 130 45.73 2.95 -75.35
N ALA A 131 46.34 2.01 -74.64
CA ALA A 131 47.65 1.47 -74.98
C ALA A 131 47.75 -0.02 -74.68
N SER A 132 48.39 -0.78 -75.56
CA SER A 132 48.61 -2.22 -75.37
C SER A 132 50.09 -2.59 -75.31
N GLU A 133 50.45 -3.45 -74.35
CA GLU A 133 51.72 -4.19 -74.23
C GLU A 133 53.02 -3.41 -74.03
N ARG A 134 53.02 -2.08 -74.17
CA ARG A 134 54.26 -1.27 -74.19
C ARG A 134 54.29 -0.23 -73.06
N GLU A 135 55.41 0.48 -72.99
CA GLU A 135 55.71 1.48 -71.97
C GLU A 135 54.73 2.67 -72.04
N VAL A 136 54.13 2.95 -70.89
CA VAL A 136 53.27 4.10 -70.64
C VAL A 136 53.68 4.78 -69.34
N ILE A 137 54.06 6.06 -69.46
CA ILE A 137 54.44 6.93 -68.34
C ILE A 137 53.45 8.09 -68.29
N LEU A 138 52.67 8.17 -67.22
CA LEU A 138 51.68 9.23 -66.96
C LEU A 138 52.01 9.91 -65.63
N LYS A 139 52.52 11.14 -65.67
CA LYS A 139 52.87 11.91 -64.46
C LYS A 139 52.26 13.30 -64.42
N ASN A 140 51.71 13.69 -63.27
CA ASN A 140 51.22 15.06 -63.02
C ASN A 140 50.15 15.56 -64.01
N ASN A 141 49.38 14.63 -64.59
CA ASN A 141 48.35 14.96 -65.57
C ASN A 141 46.98 15.18 -64.93
N GLU A 142 46.09 15.85 -65.65
CA GLU A 142 44.68 15.99 -65.33
C GLU A 142 43.85 15.27 -66.41
N PHE A 143 43.05 14.29 -66.02
CA PHE A 143 42.14 13.54 -66.89
C PHE A 143 40.70 13.88 -66.54
N SER A 144 39.89 14.21 -67.56
CA SER A 144 38.47 14.55 -67.39
C SER A 144 37.58 13.90 -68.45
N ARG A 145 36.42 13.38 -68.04
CA ARG A 145 35.35 12.84 -68.91
C ARG A 145 35.82 11.74 -69.87
N GLY A 146 36.51 10.71 -69.38
CA GLY A 146 36.84 9.53 -70.18
C GLY A 146 37.77 8.52 -69.52
N GLN A 147 38.09 7.46 -70.25
CA GLN A 147 38.83 6.29 -69.76
C GLN A 147 40.29 6.33 -70.18
N VAL A 148 41.21 6.11 -69.24
CA VAL A 148 42.60 5.72 -69.52
C VAL A 148 42.65 4.19 -69.50
N PHE A 149 42.84 3.56 -70.65
CA PHE A 149 42.75 2.10 -70.82
C PHE A 149 44.10 1.49 -71.17
N LEU A 150 44.68 0.69 -70.28
CA LEU A 150 45.96 0.02 -70.48
C LEU A 150 45.74 -1.48 -70.59
N ARG A 151 46.28 -2.11 -71.63
CA ARG A 151 46.11 -3.55 -71.88
C ARG A 151 47.44 -4.30 -71.81
N GLU A 152 47.52 -5.29 -70.92
CA GLU A 152 48.58 -6.31 -70.84
C GLU A 152 50.01 -5.76 -70.90
N PRO A 153 50.41 -4.86 -69.99
CA PRO A 153 51.75 -4.29 -70.01
C PRO A 153 52.83 -5.37 -70.01
N LYS A 154 53.71 -5.35 -71.02
CA LYS A 154 54.94 -6.18 -71.09
C LYS A 154 56.19 -5.39 -70.67
N VAL A 155 56.03 -4.11 -70.38
CA VAL A 155 57.04 -3.19 -69.83
C VAL A 155 56.43 -2.49 -68.63
N ASP A 156 57.25 -2.14 -67.65
CA ASP A 156 56.78 -1.48 -66.44
C ASP A 156 56.13 -0.13 -66.75
N ASN A 157 54.94 0.11 -66.20
CA ASN A 157 54.17 1.34 -66.38
C ASN A 157 54.11 2.16 -65.09
N VAL A 158 54.10 3.49 -65.22
CA VAL A 158 54.08 4.42 -64.09
C VAL A 158 52.94 5.42 -64.26
N ILE A 159 52.00 5.41 -63.31
CA ILE A 159 50.87 6.34 -63.20
C ILE A 159 50.98 7.06 -61.86
N GLU A 160 51.56 8.26 -61.88
CA GLU A 160 52.00 8.96 -60.67
C GLU A 160 51.46 10.40 -60.58
N HIS A 161 50.94 10.80 -59.42
CA HIS A 161 50.52 12.18 -59.13
C HIS A 161 49.53 12.79 -60.15
N ASN A 162 48.66 11.97 -60.75
CA ASN A 162 47.63 12.44 -61.66
C ASN A 162 46.32 12.76 -60.92
N LEU A 163 45.54 13.67 -61.48
CA LEU A 163 44.17 13.98 -61.08
C LEU A 163 43.19 13.34 -62.07
N PHE A 164 42.35 12.43 -61.57
CA PHE A 164 41.21 11.89 -62.30
C PHE A 164 39.94 12.57 -61.78
N ASN A 165 39.25 13.33 -62.62
CA ASN A 165 38.05 14.05 -62.22
C ASN A 165 36.95 14.01 -63.29
N SER A 166 35.76 14.53 -62.94
CA SER A 166 34.63 14.66 -63.87
C SER A 166 34.30 13.35 -64.60
N GLY A 167 34.31 12.23 -63.86
CA GLY A 167 34.00 10.89 -64.36
C GLY A 167 35.14 10.22 -65.12
N ALA A 168 36.36 10.76 -65.08
CA ALA A 168 37.52 10.08 -65.63
C ALA A 168 37.98 8.93 -64.73
N TYR A 169 38.42 7.84 -65.34
CA TYR A 169 38.84 6.65 -64.62
C TYR A 169 39.98 5.90 -65.32
N LEU A 170 40.66 5.08 -64.52
CA LEU A 170 41.73 4.21 -64.99
C LEU A 170 41.21 2.78 -65.14
N SER A 171 41.47 2.15 -66.27
CA SER A 171 41.16 0.75 -66.53
C SER A 171 42.40 0.03 -67.02
N LEU A 172 42.71 -1.11 -66.41
CA LEU A 172 43.95 -1.83 -66.60
C LEU A 172 43.69 -3.32 -66.73
N PHE A 173 44.04 -3.91 -67.88
CA PHE A 173 44.24 -5.35 -67.96
C PHE A 173 45.67 -5.67 -67.51
N ASP A 174 45.79 -6.44 -66.43
CA ASP A 174 47.09 -6.77 -65.86
C ASP A 174 47.90 -7.65 -66.83
N GLY A 175 49.22 -7.51 -66.77
CA GLY A 175 50.16 -8.14 -67.69
C GLY A 175 51.37 -8.72 -66.97
N PRO A 176 52.36 -9.26 -67.70
CA PRO A 176 53.56 -9.82 -67.10
C PRO A 176 54.51 -8.77 -66.48
N ALA A 177 54.35 -7.47 -66.77
CA ALA A 177 55.17 -6.39 -66.21
C ALA A 177 54.44 -5.60 -65.12
N LYS A 178 55.19 -4.81 -64.34
CA LYS A 178 54.66 -4.09 -63.17
C LYS A 178 53.96 -2.80 -63.54
N THR A 179 52.86 -2.48 -62.87
CA THR A 179 52.20 -1.18 -62.98
C THR A 179 52.14 -0.50 -61.62
N LEU A 180 52.70 0.69 -61.49
CA LEU A 180 52.66 1.49 -60.26
C LEU A 180 51.63 2.61 -60.38
N ILE A 181 50.63 2.62 -59.49
CA ILE A 181 49.60 3.66 -59.35
C ILE A 181 49.82 4.34 -58.00
N LYS A 182 50.52 5.49 -58.01
CA LYS A 182 50.97 6.14 -56.77
C LYS A 182 50.68 7.63 -56.70
N GLY A 183 50.21 8.12 -55.55
CA GLY A 183 50.08 9.55 -55.29
C GLY A 183 49.00 10.25 -56.11
N ASN A 184 48.11 9.50 -56.76
CA ASN A 184 47.03 10.07 -57.59
C ASN A 184 45.85 10.49 -56.71
N THR A 185 45.05 11.43 -57.22
CA THR A 185 43.77 11.83 -56.62
C THR A 185 42.63 11.45 -57.56
N PHE A 186 41.71 10.64 -57.06
CA PHE A 186 40.46 10.29 -57.75
C PHE A 186 39.33 11.10 -57.12
N PHE A 187 38.78 12.02 -57.91
CA PHE A 187 37.77 13.00 -57.49
C PHE A 187 36.57 12.95 -58.43
N ASN A 188 35.69 11.98 -58.23
CA ASN A 188 34.50 11.75 -59.04
C ASN A 188 33.23 11.83 -58.18
N GLU A 189 32.34 12.76 -58.51
CA GLU A 189 31.09 13.05 -57.79
C GLU A 189 29.90 12.20 -58.29
N GLU A 190 30.06 11.42 -59.36
CA GLU A 190 28.99 10.64 -59.99
C GLU A 190 29.27 9.12 -59.96
N ASP A 191 28.23 8.33 -59.65
CA ASP A 191 28.26 6.86 -59.41
C ASP A 191 28.42 5.99 -60.68
N TYR A 192 28.70 6.55 -61.86
CA TYR A 192 28.57 5.79 -63.12
C TYR A 192 29.78 4.93 -63.51
N ASN A 193 31.01 5.28 -63.09
CA ASN A 193 32.24 4.55 -63.46
C ASN A 193 33.12 4.29 -62.23
N PRO A 194 33.86 3.16 -62.18
CA PRO A 194 34.84 2.91 -61.13
C PRO A 194 35.94 3.97 -61.13
N SER A 195 36.61 4.18 -59.99
CA SER A 195 37.85 4.98 -59.96
C SER A 195 39.01 4.24 -60.64
N ILE A 196 39.09 2.93 -60.38
CA ILE A 196 40.04 2.01 -61.00
C ILE A 196 39.30 0.72 -61.36
N GLU A 197 39.41 0.29 -62.61
CA GLU A 197 38.96 -1.01 -63.10
C GLU A 197 40.20 -1.90 -63.35
N LEU A 198 40.26 -3.05 -62.69
CA LEU A 198 41.31 -4.05 -62.83
C LEU A 198 40.76 -5.29 -63.52
N MET A 199 41.36 -5.68 -64.62
CA MET A 199 40.88 -6.78 -65.45
C MET A 199 41.98 -7.83 -65.63
N CYS A 200 41.58 -9.10 -65.65
CA CYS A 200 42.51 -10.21 -65.86
C CYS A 200 41.77 -11.33 -66.58
N SER A 201 41.75 -11.31 -67.91
CA SER A 201 41.11 -12.36 -68.73
C SER A 201 42.00 -12.92 -69.84
N ASP A 202 43.30 -12.59 -69.80
CA ASP A 202 44.30 -13.07 -70.76
C ASP A 202 45.07 -14.29 -70.21
N PRO A 203 45.42 -15.31 -71.03
CA PRO A 203 46.22 -16.47 -70.61
C PRO A 203 47.59 -16.14 -69.97
N ASN A 204 48.09 -14.91 -70.16
CA ASN A 204 49.35 -14.42 -69.62
C ASN A 204 49.20 -13.75 -68.24
N CYS A 205 47.98 -13.47 -67.78
CA CYS A 205 47.72 -12.90 -66.46
C CYS A 205 47.82 -13.99 -65.38
N LYS A 206 49.04 -14.23 -64.88
CA LYS A 206 49.36 -15.29 -63.89
C LYS A 206 49.68 -14.77 -62.48
N SER A 207 49.80 -13.46 -62.31
CA SER A 207 50.16 -12.79 -61.05
C SER A 207 49.65 -11.35 -61.05
N ALA A 208 49.28 -10.84 -59.87
CA ALA A 208 48.94 -9.43 -59.68
C ALA A 208 50.22 -8.57 -59.69
N ASN A 209 50.47 -7.86 -60.79
CA ASN A 209 51.67 -7.04 -60.98
C ASN A 209 51.39 -5.53 -60.81
N THR A 210 50.17 -5.19 -60.41
CA THR A 210 49.76 -3.81 -60.15
C THR A 210 49.82 -3.47 -58.66
N THR A 211 50.47 -2.35 -58.33
CA THR A 211 50.53 -1.78 -56.97
C THR A 211 49.82 -0.44 -56.93
N ILE A 212 48.89 -0.27 -55.99
CA ILE A 212 48.11 0.95 -55.78
C ILE A 212 48.46 1.48 -54.39
N THR A 213 49.12 2.62 -54.26
CA THR A 213 49.52 3.10 -52.93
C THR A 213 49.60 4.62 -52.82
N GLU A 214 49.39 5.16 -51.62
CA GLU A 214 49.47 6.59 -51.33
C GLU A 214 48.51 7.46 -52.19
N ASN A 215 47.41 6.88 -52.67
CA ASN A 215 46.39 7.60 -53.43
C ASN A 215 45.27 8.13 -52.52
N ASN A 216 44.61 9.19 -52.97
CA ASN A 216 43.43 9.77 -52.34
C ASN A 216 42.17 9.42 -53.15
N PHE A 217 41.24 8.68 -52.55
CA PHE A 217 39.91 8.42 -53.08
C PHE A 217 38.89 9.28 -52.33
N PHE A 218 38.22 10.18 -53.04
CA PHE A 218 37.19 11.08 -52.51
C PHE A 218 35.83 10.78 -53.14
N GLY A 219 34.77 11.11 -52.40
CA GLY A 219 33.38 10.91 -52.81
C GLY A 219 32.77 9.69 -52.13
N PHE A 220 32.01 9.92 -51.06
CA PHE A 220 31.16 8.91 -50.44
C PHE A 220 29.72 9.21 -50.85
N PRO A 221 28.98 8.29 -51.52
CA PRO A 221 29.28 6.89 -51.79
C PRO A 221 30.07 6.56 -53.10
N SER A 222 30.62 7.54 -53.82
CA SER A 222 30.97 7.42 -55.25
C SER A 222 32.31 6.75 -55.64
N PHE A 223 33.28 6.54 -54.73
CA PHE A 223 34.49 5.78 -55.11
C PHE A 223 34.28 4.26 -55.05
N PHE A 224 34.71 3.52 -56.08
CA PHE A 224 34.81 2.06 -56.05
C PHE A 224 35.92 1.55 -56.98
N ILE A 225 36.45 0.37 -56.67
CA ILE A 225 37.36 -0.40 -57.54
C ILE A 225 36.58 -1.59 -58.06
N GLU A 226 36.63 -1.83 -59.37
CA GLU A 226 36.00 -2.99 -60.00
C GLU A 226 37.07 -3.98 -60.46
N MET A 227 36.83 -5.27 -60.19
CA MET A 227 37.65 -6.37 -60.68
C MET A 227 36.83 -7.25 -61.63
N ASP A 228 37.32 -7.49 -62.85
CA ASP A 228 36.72 -8.46 -63.79
C ASP A 228 37.68 -9.65 -64.02
N LYS A 229 37.21 -10.87 -63.67
CA LYS A 229 37.81 -12.19 -63.98
C LYS A 229 39.21 -12.51 -63.39
N GLY A 230 39.71 -11.79 -62.39
CA GLY A 230 41.02 -12.02 -61.76
C GLY A 230 41.09 -13.15 -60.72
N ALA A 231 40.43 -14.28 -60.97
CA ALA A 231 40.21 -15.30 -59.95
C ALA A 231 41.49 -15.78 -59.24
N GLY A 232 41.52 -15.67 -57.91
CA GLY A 232 42.66 -16.10 -57.06
C GLY A 232 43.87 -15.16 -57.02
N LEU A 233 43.79 -13.96 -57.60
CA LEU A 233 44.84 -12.94 -57.50
C LEU A 233 44.66 -12.03 -56.28
N THR A 234 45.77 -11.51 -55.75
CA THR A 234 45.77 -10.52 -54.67
C THR A 234 46.53 -9.27 -55.10
N TYR A 235 45.81 -8.17 -55.33
CA TYR A 235 46.39 -6.87 -55.65
C TYR A 235 46.78 -6.12 -54.38
N ASP A 236 47.94 -5.46 -54.39
CA ASP A 236 48.38 -4.62 -53.29
C ASP A 236 47.81 -3.21 -53.43
N ALA A 237 46.86 -2.86 -52.55
CA ALA A 237 46.30 -1.52 -52.44
C ALA A 237 46.49 -0.93 -51.03
N ALA A 238 47.59 -1.27 -50.37
CA ALA A 238 47.90 -0.76 -49.04
C ALA A 238 48.26 0.74 -49.06
N ASN A 239 48.05 1.40 -47.92
CA ASN A 239 48.36 2.80 -47.66
C ASN A 239 47.64 3.78 -48.59
N ASN A 240 46.36 3.53 -48.91
CA ASN A 240 45.52 4.52 -49.59
C ASN A 240 44.52 5.14 -48.60
N TYR A 241 44.10 6.37 -48.89
CA TYR A 241 43.00 7.02 -48.18
C TYR A 241 41.70 6.75 -48.93
N TRP A 242 40.79 6.03 -48.27
CA TRP A 242 39.53 5.53 -48.85
C TRP A 242 38.30 6.27 -48.32
N SER A 243 38.46 7.48 -47.79
CA SER A 243 37.41 8.23 -47.05
C SER A 243 36.73 7.50 -45.88
N THR A 244 37.14 6.27 -45.57
CA THR A 244 36.72 5.45 -44.42
C THR A 244 37.87 4.54 -43.99
N THR A 245 37.90 4.14 -42.72
CA THR A 245 38.80 3.08 -42.24
C THR A 245 38.09 1.74 -41.98
N ASP A 246 36.76 1.67 -42.21
CA ASP A 246 36.02 0.42 -42.09
C ASP A 246 36.28 -0.51 -43.28
N SER A 247 37.06 -1.56 -43.03
CA SER A 247 37.33 -2.62 -43.99
C SER A 247 36.07 -3.27 -44.59
N SER A 248 34.95 -3.34 -43.86
CA SER A 248 33.68 -3.87 -44.39
C SER A 248 33.08 -2.96 -45.46
N LEU A 249 33.06 -1.65 -45.22
CA LEU A 249 32.60 -0.67 -46.20
C LEU A 249 33.54 -0.62 -47.40
N MET A 250 34.85 -0.62 -47.20
CA MET A 250 35.83 -0.72 -48.29
C MET A 250 35.63 -1.99 -49.13
N ASN A 251 35.42 -3.15 -48.49
CA ASN A 251 35.16 -4.40 -49.19
C ASN A 251 33.84 -4.39 -49.98
N LYS A 252 32.85 -3.57 -49.62
CA LYS A 252 31.65 -3.34 -50.45
C LYS A 252 31.94 -2.44 -51.66
N ARG A 253 32.97 -1.60 -51.59
CA ARG A 253 33.42 -0.70 -52.67
C ARG A 253 34.51 -1.32 -53.54
N ILE A 254 35.06 -2.46 -53.15
CA ILE A 254 35.89 -3.29 -54.02
C ILE A 254 34.95 -4.36 -54.57
N LEU A 255 34.41 -4.09 -55.74
CA LEU A 255 33.49 -4.98 -56.43
C LEU A 255 34.28 -6.02 -57.20
N ASP A 256 33.91 -7.29 -57.03
CA ASP A 256 34.31 -8.35 -57.96
C ASP A 256 33.11 -8.65 -58.87
N GLY A 257 33.24 -8.32 -60.15
CA GLY A 257 32.26 -8.57 -61.20
C GLY A 257 32.17 -10.05 -61.60
N ALA A 258 33.06 -10.91 -61.11
CA ALA A 258 33.02 -12.34 -61.37
C ALA A 258 31.82 -13.01 -60.67
N ARG A 259 31.06 -13.81 -61.43
CA ARG A 259 29.97 -14.66 -60.91
C ARG A 259 30.48 -16.03 -60.43
N ASP A 260 31.70 -16.09 -59.91
CA ASP A 260 32.32 -17.32 -59.41
C ASP A 260 32.79 -17.20 -57.96
N ASP A 261 33.03 -18.35 -57.33
CA ASP A 261 33.39 -18.45 -55.91
C ASP A 261 34.86 -18.09 -55.63
N ASN A 262 35.63 -17.73 -56.67
CA ASN A 262 37.09 -17.70 -56.64
C ASN A 262 37.62 -16.27 -56.79
N LYS A 263 37.05 -15.36 -55.99
CA LYS A 263 37.17 -13.91 -56.15
C LYS A 263 38.60 -13.36 -56.10
N ALA A 264 38.86 -12.32 -56.88
CA ALA A 264 40.06 -11.51 -56.72
C ALA A 264 40.01 -10.74 -55.40
N VAL A 265 41.16 -10.51 -54.77
CA VAL A 265 41.25 -9.79 -53.48
C VAL A 265 42.12 -8.54 -53.66
N VAL A 266 41.68 -7.43 -53.09
CA VAL A 266 42.50 -6.23 -52.95
C VAL A 266 42.93 -6.12 -51.49
N ASN A 267 44.23 -6.20 -51.23
CA ASN A 267 44.76 -5.97 -49.89
C ASN A 267 44.84 -4.46 -49.64
N VAL A 268 43.89 -3.92 -48.88
CA VAL A 268 43.84 -2.49 -48.53
C VAL A 268 44.67 -2.12 -47.30
N ASN A 269 45.24 -3.10 -46.59
CA ASN A 269 45.87 -2.88 -45.29
C ASN A 269 47.39 -2.69 -45.37
N PRO A 270 47.95 -1.73 -44.61
CA PRO A 270 47.27 -0.79 -43.71
C PRO A 270 46.52 0.33 -44.44
N ILE A 271 45.41 0.79 -43.88
CA ILE A 271 44.61 1.90 -44.42
C ILE A 271 45.16 3.23 -43.93
N ALA A 272 45.24 4.23 -44.81
CA ALA A 272 45.58 5.59 -44.39
C ALA A 272 44.35 6.26 -43.76
N TYR A 273 44.49 6.76 -42.53
CA TYR A 273 43.41 7.43 -41.79
C TYR A 273 43.20 8.90 -42.21
N LYS A 274 44.15 9.47 -42.96
CA LYS A 274 44.08 10.84 -43.47
C LYS A 274 44.51 10.91 -44.94
N PRO A 275 43.95 11.83 -45.74
CA PRO A 275 44.42 12.08 -47.09
C PRO A 275 45.88 12.50 -47.13
N PHE A 276 46.56 12.11 -48.19
CA PHE A 276 47.93 12.49 -48.51
C PHE A 276 47.97 13.91 -49.08
N ASN A 277 48.91 14.73 -48.62
CA ASN A 277 49.16 16.04 -49.20
C ASN A 277 50.09 15.91 -50.41
N ASN A 278 49.51 15.84 -51.61
CA ASN A 278 50.20 15.61 -52.87
C ASN A 278 50.11 16.80 -53.85
N GLY A 279 49.76 18.00 -53.37
CA GLY A 279 49.65 19.21 -54.19
C GLY A 279 48.45 19.24 -55.15
N LEU A 280 47.60 18.20 -55.13
CA LEU A 280 46.34 18.17 -55.85
C LEU A 280 45.20 18.64 -54.95
N PRO A 281 44.07 19.12 -55.51
CA PRO A 281 42.92 19.53 -54.71
C PRO A 281 42.48 18.41 -53.76
N PHE A 282 42.41 18.73 -52.48
CA PHE A 282 41.61 17.96 -51.52
C PHE A 282 40.15 18.27 -51.87
N GLY A 283 39.34 17.26 -52.17
CA GLY A 283 37.92 17.48 -52.53
C GLY A 283 37.15 18.31 -51.48
N GLU A 284 35.92 18.72 -51.80
CA GLU A 284 35.01 19.26 -50.79
C GLU A 284 34.67 18.17 -49.74
N LEU A 285 34.40 18.57 -48.49
CA LEU A 285 33.93 17.66 -47.46
C LEU A 285 32.41 17.48 -47.63
N GLU A 286 31.96 16.26 -47.89
CA GLU A 286 30.54 15.97 -48.09
C GLU A 286 29.71 16.26 -46.84
N ALA A 287 28.45 16.66 -47.05
CA ALA A 287 27.51 16.85 -45.94
C ALA A 287 27.33 15.54 -45.15
N PRO A 288 27.22 15.60 -43.81
CA PRO A 288 26.92 14.43 -43.01
C PRO A 288 25.63 13.74 -43.47
N VAL A 289 25.62 12.43 -43.64
CA VAL A 289 24.38 11.69 -43.84
C VAL A 289 23.75 11.49 -42.47
N VAL A 290 22.57 12.04 -42.26
CA VAL A 290 21.86 11.99 -40.97
C VAL A 290 20.76 10.95 -41.05
N GLU A 291 20.72 10.03 -40.09
CA GLU A 291 19.61 9.07 -39.95
C GLU A 291 18.31 9.78 -39.52
N GLU A 292 17.17 9.11 -39.67
CA GLU A 292 15.88 9.66 -39.27
C GLU A 292 15.87 10.00 -37.77
N VAL A 293 15.44 11.22 -37.42
CA VAL A 293 15.34 11.69 -36.02
C VAL A 293 13.88 11.91 -35.69
N SER A 294 13.42 11.33 -34.60
CA SER A 294 12.08 11.53 -34.04
C SER A 294 12.09 12.40 -32.79
N ASP A 295 10.91 12.86 -32.39
CA ASP A 295 10.70 13.64 -31.18
C ASP A 295 10.91 12.85 -29.87
N ALA A 296 10.96 11.51 -29.97
CA ALA A 296 11.36 10.62 -28.90
C ALA A 296 12.89 10.45 -28.76
N ASP A 297 13.66 10.83 -29.78
CA ASP A 297 15.11 10.59 -29.81
C ASP A 297 15.89 11.62 -28.96
N LYS A 298 16.97 11.14 -28.33
CA LYS A 298 17.91 11.94 -27.54
C LYS A 298 19.32 11.95 -28.13
N MET A 299 19.46 11.37 -29.30
CA MET A 299 20.70 11.27 -30.05
C MET A 299 20.40 11.46 -31.52
N ILE A 300 21.38 11.97 -32.25
CA ILE A 300 21.38 12.02 -33.70
C ILE A 300 22.54 11.17 -34.20
N SER A 301 22.23 10.24 -35.10
CA SER A 301 23.19 9.32 -35.69
C SER A 301 23.33 9.55 -37.18
N GLY A 302 24.45 9.10 -37.71
CA GLY A 302 24.74 9.28 -39.12
C GLY A 302 26.17 8.91 -39.50
N PHE A 303 26.56 9.34 -40.69
CA PHE A 303 27.85 9.06 -41.29
C PHE A 303 28.50 10.34 -41.83
N THR A 304 29.81 10.45 -41.69
CA THR A 304 30.66 11.47 -42.32
C THR A 304 32.09 10.94 -42.43
N ASP A 305 33.06 11.76 -42.82
CA ASP A 305 34.47 11.36 -42.84
C ASP A 305 34.95 10.94 -41.44
N ALA A 306 35.88 9.99 -41.40
CA ALA A 306 36.47 9.51 -40.15
C ALA A 306 37.16 10.64 -39.38
N ASP A 307 37.07 10.59 -38.05
CA ASP A 307 37.69 11.55 -37.12
C ASP A 307 37.29 13.03 -37.35
N ALA A 308 36.15 13.26 -38.00
CA ALA A 308 35.58 14.58 -38.19
C ALA A 308 34.80 15.03 -36.94
N THR A 309 34.87 16.32 -36.61
CA THR A 309 34.04 16.92 -35.58
C THR A 309 32.66 17.18 -36.15
N VAL A 310 31.65 16.53 -35.58
CA VAL A 310 30.24 16.66 -35.94
C VAL A 310 29.54 17.58 -34.96
N MET A 311 28.89 18.59 -35.50
CA MET A 311 28.20 19.63 -34.74
C MET A 311 26.74 19.69 -35.20
N VAL A 312 25.81 19.85 -34.26
CA VAL A 312 24.38 19.79 -34.48
C VAL A 312 23.74 21.06 -33.95
N TRP A 313 23.05 21.79 -34.82
CA TRP A 313 22.37 23.03 -34.49
C TRP A 313 20.86 22.89 -34.61
N LYS A 314 20.18 23.61 -33.73
CA LYS A 314 18.80 24.02 -33.91
C LYS A 314 18.80 25.52 -34.18
N GLU A 315 18.34 25.90 -35.36
CA GLU A 315 18.46 27.29 -35.84
C GLU A 315 19.93 27.74 -35.71
N ASN A 316 20.22 28.74 -34.87
CA ASN A 316 21.58 29.25 -34.65
C ASN A 316 22.22 28.77 -33.33
N THR A 317 21.61 27.81 -32.63
CA THR A 317 22.09 27.32 -31.33
C THR A 317 22.70 25.94 -31.48
N LEU A 318 23.96 25.78 -31.07
CA LEU A 318 24.63 24.48 -31.00
C LEU A 318 23.99 23.67 -29.86
N ILE A 319 23.41 22.52 -30.20
CA ILE A 319 22.71 21.64 -29.24
C ILE A 319 23.42 20.31 -29.01
N GLY A 320 24.39 19.96 -29.85
CA GLY A 320 25.20 18.77 -29.70
C GLY A 320 26.51 18.88 -30.49
N GLU A 321 27.56 18.29 -29.95
CA GLU A 321 28.88 18.21 -30.57
C GLU A 321 29.54 16.89 -30.18
N GLY A 322 30.27 16.29 -31.11
CA GLY A 322 31.13 15.13 -30.85
C GLY A 322 31.92 14.76 -32.08
N GLN A 323 32.65 13.65 -32.03
CA GLN A 323 33.47 13.19 -33.15
C GLN A 323 32.81 12.00 -33.83
N SER A 324 32.97 11.90 -35.15
CA SER A 324 32.78 10.64 -35.84
C SER A 324 33.87 9.65 -35.44
N ALA A 325 33.51 8.37 -35.39
CA ALA A 325 34.44 7.29 -35.16
C ALA A 325 35.31 7.06 -36.41
N SER A 326 36.30 6.17 -36.28
CA SER A 326 37.21 5.82 -37.36
C SER A 326 36.50 5.21 -38.59
N ASP A 327 35.32 4.60 -38.39
CA ASP A 327 34.48 4.08 -39.47
C ASP A 327 33.60 5.15 -40.14
N GLY A 328 33.64 6.40 -39.67
CA GLY A 328 32.83 7.52 -40.14
C GLY A 328 31.47 7.65 -39.47
N THR A 329 31.07 6.70 -38.61
CA THR A 329 29.79 6.80 -37.88
C THR A 329 29.86 7.86 -36.80
N PHE A 330 28.78 8.60 -36.59
CA PHE A 330 28.65 9.47 -35.43
C PHE A 330 27.37 9.18 -34.66
N LYS A 331 27.42 9.43 -33.35
CA LYS A 331 26.26 9.47 -32.46
C LYS A 331 26.43 10.64 -31.51
N ILE A 332 25.68 11.71 -31.75
CA ILE A 332 25.77 12.93 -30.97
C ILE A 332 24.57 13.02 -30.04
N ASN A 333 24.83 13.22 -28.74
CA ASN A 333 23.77 13.48 -27.77
C ASN A 333 23.17 14.86 -28.04
N ILE A 334 21.84 14.94 -28.11
CA ILE A 334 21.10 16.18 -28.23
C ILE A 334 19.95 16.22 -27.21
N PRO A 335 19.50 17.41 -26.76
CA PRO A 335 18.24 17.52 -26.05
C PRO A 335 17.08 17.00 -26.92
N GLY A 336 16.05 16.42 -26.30
CA GLY A 336 14.83 16.02 -27.01
C GLY A 336 14.22 17.19 -27.76
N GLN A 337 13.74 16.93 -28.97
CA GLN A 337 13.20 17.95 -29.87
C GLN A 337 11.72 17.72 -30.13
N ARG A 338 10.98 18.79 -30.44
CA ARG A 338 9.58 18.67 -30.85
C ARG A 338 9.53 18.23 -32.31
N ALA A 339 8.52 17.44 -32.68
CA ALA A 339 8.20 17.17 -34.06
C ALA A 339 8.09 18.47 -34.90
N GLY A 340 8.57 18.43 -36.13
CA GLY A 340 8.70 19.59 -37.02
C GLY A 340 9.93 20.47 -36.77
N THR A 341 10.74 20.21 -35.74
CA THR A 341 11.99 20.95 -35.52
C THR A 341 13.00 20.62 -36.62
N THR A 342 13.56 21.65 -37.27
CA THR A 342 14.65 21.48 -38.23
C THR A 342 16.00 21.48 -37.51
N LEU A 343 16.82 20.47 -37.79
CA LEU A 343 18.20 20.33 -37.30
C LEU A 343 19.18 20.47 -38.46
N GLN A 344 20.30 21.13 -38.19
CA GLN A 344 21.40 21.31 -39.12
C GLN A 344 22.64 20.58 -38.59
N VAL A 345 23.28 19.75 -39.39
CA VAL A 345 24.47 18.99 -39.01
C VAL A 345 25.62 19.35 -39.93
N LYS A 346 26.79 19.65 -39.34
CA LYS A 346 28.03 19.99 -40.05
C LYS A 346 29.16 19.09 -39.56
N ALA A 347 30.05 18.71 -40.46
CA ALA A 347 31.31 18.06 -40.13
C ALA A 347 32.50 18.99 -40.40
N VAL A 348 33.54 18.87 -39.59
CA VAL A 348 34.83 19.52 -39.78
C VAL A 348 35.94 18.48 -39.63
N ASP A 349 36.72 18.27 -40.68
CA ASP A 349 37.77 17.24 -40.68
C ASP A 349 39.07 17.69 -39.98
N SER A 350 40.05 16.80 -39.91
CA SER A 350 41.36 17.06 -39.29
C SER A 350 42.24 18.09 -40.02
N PHE A 351 41.87 18.50 -41.23
CA PHE A 351 42.53 19.56 -42.00
C PHE A 351 41.80 20.91 -41.87
N GLY A 352 40.69 20.94 -41.13
CA GLY A 352 39.86 22.13 -40.96
C GLY A 352 38.94 22.41 -42.13
N ARG A 353 38.72 21.45 -43.04
CA ARG A 353 37.71 21.56 -44.09
C ARG A 353 36.33 21.44 -43.45
N GLU A 354 35.41 22.32 -43.82
CA GLU A 354 34.02 22.27 -43.36
C GLU A 354 33.13 21.66 -44.43
N SER A 355 32.16 20.85 -44.01
CA SER A 355 31.13 20.32 -44.91
C SER A 355 30.04 21.37 -45.20
N SER A 356 29.27 21.12 -46.25
CA SER A 356 27.94 21.73 -46.36
C SER A 356 26.99 21.19 -45.26
N LEU A 357 25.88 21.89 -45.00
CA LEU A 357 24.93 21.51 -43.95
C LEU A 357 24.03 20.37 -44.40
N ALA A 358 23.94 19.33 -43.58
CA ALA A 358 22.88 18.34 -43.67
C ALA A 358 21.66 18.83 -42.88
N ILE A 359 20.48 18.80 -43.50
CA ILE A 359 19.23 19.26 -42.89
C ILE A 359 18.32 18.06 -42.68
N THR A 360 17.87 17.86 -41.44
CA THR A 360 16.83 16.88 -41.12
C THR A 360 15.71 17.54 -40.33
N THR A 361 14.49 17.02 -40.47
CA THR A 361 13.34 17.48 -39.70
C THR A 361 12.93 16.38 -38.74
N VAL A 362 12.76 16.74 -37.48
CA VAL A 362 12.33 15.83 -36.43
C VAL A 362 10.91 15.37 -36.75
N ILE A 363 10.71 14.07 -36.93
CA ILE A 363 9.40 13.49 -37.19
C ILE A 363 8.65 13.20 -35.89
N ASP A 364 7.33 13.16 -35.97
CA ASP A 364 6.47 12.77 -34.86
C ASP A 364 6.31 11.25 -34.80
N LYS A 365 6.81 10.61 -33.74
CA LYS A 365 6.56 9.20 -33.43
C LYS A 365 5.90 9.00 -32.07
N THR A 366 5.52 10.08 -31.39
CA THR A 366 4.90 9.99 -30.07
C THR A 366 3.40 9.81 -30.25
N ALA A 367 2.88 8.67 -29.82
CA ALA A 367 1.44 8.43 -29.80
C ALA A 367 0.72 9.33 -28.78
N PRO A 368 -0.55 9.71 -29.03
CA PRO A 368 -1.36 10.42 -28.05
C PRO A 368 -1.75 9.49 -26.89
N ASP A 369 -2.13 10.08 -25.75
CA ASP A 369 -2.66 9.35 -24.60
C ASP A 369 -3.94 8.58 -24.96
N ALA A 370 -4.12 7.42 -24.30
CA ALA A 370 -5.32 6.61 -24.48
C ALA A 370 -6.60 7.39 -24.11
N PRO A 371 -7.66 7.36 -24.94
CA PRO A 371 -8.92 8.06 -24.67
C PRO A 371 -9.54 7.61 -23.35
N VAL A 372 -10.01 8.55 -22.54
CA VAL A 372 -10.84 8.23 -21.36
C VAL A 372 -12.28 8.09 -21.84
N VAL A 373 -12.88 6.91 -21.65
CA VAL A 373 -14.23 6.62 -22.15
C VAL A 373 -15.21 6.50 -21.00
N ASN A 374 -16.39 7.12 -21.16
CA ASN A 374 -17.49 6.97 -20.21
C ASN A 374 -18.05 5.55 -20.27
N LYS A 375 -18.76 5.12 -19.22
CA LYS A 375 -19.47 3.85 -19.24
C LYS A 375 -20.47 3.84 -20.40
N VAL A 376 -20.62 2.67 -21.03
CA VAL A 376 -21.57 2.41 -22.12
C VAL A 376 -22.52 1.31 -21.66
N ASN A 377 -23.81 1.59 -21.64
CA ASN A 377 -24.84 0.60 -21.34
C ASN A 377 -25.47 0.01 -22.62
N ASP A 378 -26.30 -1.01 -22.44
CA ASP A 378 -26.91 -1.80 -23.50
C ASP A 378 -27.95 -1.04 -24.34
N GLN A 379 -28.35 0.16 -23.90
CA GLN A 379 -29.28 1.05 -24.58
C GLN A 379 -28.60 2.27 -25.24
N ASP A 380 -27.31 2.51 -24.96
CA ASP A 380 -26.60 3.67 -25.46
C ASP A 380 -26.40 3.63 -26.98
N GLU A 381 -26.75 4.73 -27.65
CA GLU A 381 -26.54 4.92 -29.10
C GLU A 381 -25.22 5.65 -29.42
N GLN A 382 -24.37 5.85 -28.41
CA GLN A 382 -23.12 6.59 -28.55
C GLN A 382 -22.07 6.19 -27.52
N VAL A 383 -20.81 6.24 -27.92
CA VAL A 383 -19.65 6.18 -27.03
C VAL A 383 -19.15 7.60 -26.83
N THR A 384 -19.01 8.03 -25.58
CA THR A 384 -18.54 9.38 -25.25
C THR A 384 -17.31 9.33 -24.36
N GLY A 385 -16.52 10.40 -24.38
CA GLY A 385 -15.33 10.46 -23.54
C GLY A 385 -14.48 11.70 -23.81
N ASN A 386 -13.23 11.62 -23.37
CA ASN A 386 -12.22 12.63 -23.56
C ASN A 386 -10.96 12.04 -24.19
N ALA A 387 -10.32 12.80 -25.06
CA ALA A 387 -9.03 12.52 -25.64
C ALA A 387 -8.28 13.83 -25.87
N GLU A 388 -7.03 13.75 -26.29
CA GLU A 388 -6.26 14.93 -26.66
C GLU A 388 -6.97 15.72 -27.78
N PRO A 389 -7.04 17.07 -27.69
CA PRO A 389 -7.64 17.88 -28.75
C PRO A 389 -6.96 17.67 -30.11
N GLY A 390 -7.73 17.51 -31.18
CA GLY A 390 -7.21 17.37 -32.54
C GLY A 390 -6.92 15.94 -32.99
N VAL A 391 -7.01 14.94 -32.12
CA VAL A 391 -6.89 13.51 -32.49
C VAL A 391 -8.20 12.99 -33.09
N SER A 392 -8.10 11.92 -33.88
CA SER A 392 -9.23 11.13 -34.38
C SER A 392 -9.51 9.95 -33.46
N ILE A 393 -10.78 9.61 -33.23
CA ILE A 393 -11.17 8.47 -32.38
C ILE A 393 -11.58 7.27 -33.23
N ILE A 394 -11.07 6.09 -32.89
CA ILE A 394 -11.50 4.80 -33.43
C ILE A 394 -12.26 4.04 -32.35
N VAL A 395 -13.43 3.50 -32.69
CA VAL A 395 -14.20 2.58 -31.85
C VAL A 395 -14.30 1.22 -32.54
N ILE A 396 -13.85 0.18 -31.85
CA ILE A 396 -13.81 -1.21 -32.32
C ILE A 396 -14.80 -2.01 -31.48
N ILE A 397 -15.76 -2.68 -32.13
CA ILE A 397 -16.80 -3.47 -31.47
C ILE A 397 -16.67 -4.92 -31.92
N ASN A 398 -16.45 -5.85 -30.99
CA ASN A 398 -16.26 -7.29 -31.28
C ASN A 398 -15.23 -7.58 -32.41
N GLY A 399 -14.15 -6.80 -32.48
CA GLY A 399 -13.09 -6.94 -33.48
C GLY A 399 -13.44 -6.41 -34.88
N SER A 400 -14.65 -5.88 -35.09
CA SER A 400 -15.01 -5.15 -36.31
C SER A 400 -14.74 -3.66 -36.09
N GLU A 401 -13.82 -3.10 -36.88
CA GLU A 401 -13.51 -1.67 -36.83
C GLU A 401 -14.68 -0.84 -37.40
N LYS A 402 -15.19 0.11 -36.62
CA LYS A 402 -16.04 1.17 -37.14
C LYS A 402 -15.26 2.48 -37.01
N MET A 403 -14.70 2.96 -38.13
CA MET A 403 -14.06 4.27 -38.16
C MET A 403 -15.11 5.35 -38.41
N GLU A 404 -15.31 6.23 -37.43
CA GLU A 404 -15.92 7.53 -37.64
C GLU A 404 -14.88 8.59 -37.25
N THR A 405 -14.28 9.22 -38.25
CA THR A 405 -13.32 10.31 -38.06
C THR A 405 -14.04 11.51 -37.46
N PHE A 406 -14.00 11.65 -36.14
CA PHE A 406 -14.34 12.88 -35.44
C PHE A 406 -13.06 13.48 -34.89
N THR A 407 -12.76 14.71 -35.28
CA THR A 407 -11.73 15.53 -34.61
C THR A 407 -12.31 15.92 -33.26
N ALA A 408 -11.73 15.46 -32.15
CA ALA A 408 -12.10 15.96 -30.83
C ALA A 408 -12.02 17.50 -30.87
N GLY A 409 -13.12 18.19 -30.51
CA GLY A 409 -13.17 19.64 -30.52
C GLY A 409 -12.13 20.26 -29.57
N ALA A 410 -11.97 21.58 -29.57
CA ALA A 410 -10.98 22.28 -28.72
C ALA A 410 -11.08 21.99 -27.20
N SER A 411 -12.17 21.37 -26.74
CA SER A 411 -12.39 20.88 -25.37
C SER A 411 -11.86 19.47 -25.08
N GLY A 412 -11.38 18.72 -26.08
CA GLY A 412 -10.94 17.33 -25.95
C GLY A 412 -12.07 16.32 -25.70
N SER A 413 -13.35 16.71 -25.79
CA SER A 413 -14.49 15.79 -25.67
C SER A 413 -14.86 15.16 -27.01
N PHE A 414 -15.18 13.86 -27.02
CA PHE A 414 -15.63 13.15 -28.22
C PHE A 414 -16.96 12.41 -28.00
N THR A 415 -17.68 12.21 -29.10
CA THR A 415 -18.90 11.40 -29.19
C THR A 415 -18.86 10.62 -30.50
N VAL A 416 -18.96 9.29 -30.44
CA VAL A 416 -19.00 8.40 -31.61
C VAL A 416 -20.33 7.65 -31.60
N LYS A 417 -21.10 7.71 -32.70
CA LYS A 417 -22.41 7.06 -32.76
C LYS A 417 -22.27 5.56 -32.97
N ILE A 418 -22.97 4.78 -32.15
CA ILE A 418 -23.06 3.33 -32.24
C ILE A 418 -24.53 2.90 -32.27
N LYS A 419 -24.80 1.64 -32.60
CA LYS A 419 -26.12 1.05 -32.30
C LYS A 419 -26.10 0.53 -30.87
N PRO A 420 -27.24 0.44 -30.17
CA PRO A 420 -27.33 -0.29 -28.91
C PRO A 420 -26.69 -1.68 -29.04
N GLN A 421 -25.88 -2.06 -28.06
CA GLN A 421 -25.11 -3.29 -28.07
C GLN A 421 -25.60 -4.22 -26.96
N PRO A 422 -25.63 -5.54 -27.17
CA PRO A 422 -25.95 -6.47 -26.09
C PRO A 422 -24.98 -6.32 -24.91
N ALA A 423 -25.48 -6.47 -23.68
CA ALA A 423 -24.65 -6.52 -22.49
C ALA A 423 -23.53 -7.58 -22.62
N GLY A 424 -22.34 -7.25 -22.11
CA GLY A 424 -21.12 -8.05 -22.25
C GLY A 424 -20.36 -7.84 -23.57
N THR A 425 -20.90 -7.07 -24.52
CA THR A 425 -20.18 -6.72 -25.75
C THR A 425 -18.89 -5.96 -25.43
N ARG A 426 -17.79 -6.35 -26.08
CA ARG A 426 -16.48 -5.72 -25.91
C ARG A 426 -16.33 -4.52 -26.83
N ILE A 427 -16.08 -3.34 -26.25
CA ILE A 427 -15.78 -2.10 -26.96
C ILE A 427 -14.35 -1.67 -26.65
N GLU A 428 -13.62 -1.28 -27.69
CA GLU A 428 -12.24 -0.80 -27.62
C GLU A 428 -12.12 0.55 -28.33
N VAL A 429 -11.45 1.50 -27.70
CA VAL A 429 -11.36 2.89 -28.18
C VAL A 429 -9.90 3.34 -28.23
N GLN A 430 -9.48 3.89 -29.36
CA GLN A 430 -8.13 4.42 -29.60
C GLN A 430 -8.20 5.86 -30.11
N ALA A 431 -7.17 6.67 -29.83
CA ALA A 431 -6.91 7.94 -30.47
C ALA A 431 -5.82 7.80 -31.54
N ILE A 432 -5.93 8.56 -32.62
CA ILE A 432 -4.91 8.72 -33.64
C ILE A 432 -4.58 10.20 -33.78
N ASP A 433 -3.32 10.56 -33.62
CA ASP A 433 -2.86 11.93 -33.85
C ASP A 433 -2.81 12.29 -35.35
N ILE A 434 -2.32 13.50 -35.67
CA ILE A 434 -2.20 13.96 -37.06
C ILE A 434 -1.09 13.25 -37.84
N ALA A 435 -0.09 12.69 -37.15
CA ALA A 435 1.02 11.96 -37.74
C ALA A 435 0.67 10.49 -38.04
N GLY A 436 -0.44 9.99 -37.50
CA GLY A 436 -0.93 8.63 -37.68
C GLY A 436 -0.53 7.68 -36.55
N ASN A 437 0.07 8.17 -35.45
CA ASN A 437 0.42 7.34 -34.30
C ASN A 437 -0.85 6.98 -33.52
N LYS A 438 -1.00 5.70 -33.16
CA LYS A 438 -2.16 5.19 -32.41
C LYS A 438 -1.85 5.13 -30.91
N SER A 439 -2.77 5.62 -30.09
CA SER A 439 -2.72 5.44 -28.64
C SER A 439 -2.83 3.96 -28.24
N ASP A 440 -2.52 3.66 -26.98
CA ASP A 440 -3.03 2.46 -26.34
C ASP A 440 -4.58 2.44 -26.35
N SER A 441 -5.13 1.23 -26.22
CA SER A 441 -6.56 1.00 -26.28
C SER A 441 -7.24 1.13 -24.91
N THR A 442 -8.32 1.91 -24.85
CA THR A 442 -9.24 1.89 -23.71
C THR A 442 -10.35 0.88 -23.95
N ILE A 443 -10.46 -0.06 -23.02
CA ILE A 443 -11.34 -1.22 -23.13
C ILE A 443 -12.48 -1.09 -22.13
N MET A 444 -13.69 -1.37 -22.60
CA MET A 444 -14.86 -1.56 -21.74
C MET A 444 -15.73 -2.71 -22.24
N THR A 445 -16.54 -3.22 -21.33
CA THR A 445 -17.67 -4.08 -21.67
C THR A 445 -18.95 -3.29 -21.51
N VAL A 446 -19.86 -3.44 -22.46
CA VAL A 446 -21.20 -2.87 -22.36
C VAL A 446 -21.87 -3.45 -21.13
N VAL A 447 -22.32 -2.58 -20.23
CA VAL A 447 -23.02 -2.98 -19.01
C VAL A 447 -24.51 -3.10 -19.30
N ASP A 448 -25.15 -4.06 -18.65
CA ASP A 448 -26.60 -4.09 -18.62
C ASP A 448 -27.08 -3.09 -17.56
N GLU A 449 -27.80 -2.04 -17.96
CA GLU A 449 -28.49 -1.15 -17.03
C GLU A 449 -30.01 -1.23 -17.21
N HIS A 450 -30.52 -2.23 -17.95
CA HIS A 450 -31.95 -2.41 -18.16
C HIS A 450 -32.57 -3.21 -17.02
N PRO A 451 -33.42 -2.63 -16.16
CA PRO A 451 -33.97 -3.37 -15.03
C PRO A 451 -35.00 -4.41 -15.47
N PRO A 452 -35.13 -5.54 -14.74
CA PRO A 452 -36.17 -6.51 -14.99
C PRO A 452 -37.55 -5.93 -14.70
N SER A 453 -38.59 -6.50 -15.30
CA SER A 453 -39.98 -6.15 -14.98
C SER A 453 -40.33 -6.46 -13.50
N SER A 454 -41.21 -5.65 -12.89
CA SER A 454 -41.64 -5.85 -11.49
C SER A 454 -42.31 -7.22 -11.29
N PRO A 455 -42.02 -7.96 -10.19
CA PRO A 455 -42.66 -9.23 -9.90
C PRO A 455 -44.19 -9.12 -9.79
N GLU A 456 -44.93 -10.04 -10.39
CA GLU A 456 -46.38 -10.16 -10.22
C GLU A 456 -46.69 -11.08 -9.05
N ILE A 457 -47.33 -10.56 -7.99
CA ILE A 457 -47.67 -11.34 -6.79
C ILE A 457 -49.07 -11.94 -6.92
N LYS A 458 -49.19 -13.27 -6.85
CA LYS A 458 -50.47 -14.00 -6.95
C LYS A 458 -51.06 -14.39 -5.60
N THR A 459 -50.24 -14.43 -4.56
CA THR A 459 -50.68 -14.73 -3.19
C THR A 459 -51.18 -13.47 -2.49
N GLU A 460 -52.36 -13.52 -1.88
CA GLU A 460 -52.81 -12.47 -0.96
C GLU A 460 -51.98 -12.51 0.33
N ILE A 461 -51.48 -11.36 0.77
CA ILE A 461 -50.56 -11.27 1.91
C ILE A 461 -51.32 -10.91 3.19
N THR A 462 -51.33 -11.84 4.14
CA THR A 462 -51.89 -11.71 5.48
C THR A 462 -50.84 -12.01 6.55
N ASP A 463 -51.16 -11.71 7.80
CA ASP A 463 -50.31 -11.99 8.96
C ASP A 463 -50.20 -13.49 9.32
N GLN A 464 -50.79 -14.35 8.49
CA GLN A 464 -50.67 -15.81 8.53
C GLN A 464 -49.96 -16.38 7.29
N THR A 465 -49.58 -15.55 6.30
CA THR A 465 -48.93 -15.99 5.07
C THR A 465 -47.53 -16.53 5.37
N THR A 466 -47.26 -17.76 4.94
CA THR A 466 -45.95 -18.44 5.05
C THR A 466 -45.27 -18.66 3.70
N VAL A 467 -45.99 -18.48 2.60
CA VAL A 467 -45.48 -18.68 1.23
C VAL A 467 -46.03 -17.57 0.34
N ILE A 468 -45.17 -16.93 -0.45
CA ILE A 468 -45.55 -15.95 -1.48
C ILE A 468 -45.25 -16.57 -2.85
N GLN A 469 -46.27 -16.63 -3.70
CA GLN A 469 -46.17 -17.12 -5.07
C GLN A 469 -46.43 -15.99 -6.06
N GLY A 470 -45.73 -16.06 -7.19
CA GLY A 470 -45.84 -15.04 -8.22
C GLY A 470 -45.07 -15.41 -9.49
N THR A 471 -45.00 -14.44 -10.39
CA THR A 471 -44.25 -14.51 -11.65
C THR A 471 -43.27 -13.35 -11.75
N ALA A 472 -42.11 -13.58 -12.36
CA ALA A 472 -41.07 -12.58 -12.60
C ALA A 472 -40.22 -13.01 -13.80
N GLU A 473 -39.24 -12.19 -14.16
CA GLU A 473 -38.33 -12.52 -15.27
C GLU A 473 -37.55 -13.82 -14.98
N PRO A 474 -37.45 -14.76 -15.95
CA PRO A 474 -36.76 -16.03 -15.76
C PRO A 474 -35.34 -15.88 -15.21
N GLY A 475 -35.03 -16.60 -14.13
CA GLY A 475 -33.70 -16.57 -13.50
C GLY A 475 -33.41 -15.33 -12.63
N SER A 476 -34.28 -14.32 -12.62
CA SER A 476 -34.15 -13.16 -11.72
C SER A 476 -34.30 -13.58 -10.25
N LYS A 477 -33.58 -12.90 -9.37
CA LYS A 477 -33.62 -13.08 -7.93
C LYS A 477 -34.72 -12.20 -7.34
N ILE A 478 -35.68 -12.79 -6.66
CA ILE A 478 -36.80 -12.08 -6.05
C ILE A 478 -36.50 -11.85 -4.58
N MET A 479 -36.63 -10.61 -4.12
CA MET A 479 -36.28 -10.23 -2.74
C MET A 479 -37.38 -9.44 -2.07
N VAL A 480 -37.55 -9.65 -0.77
CA VAL A 480 -38.34 -8.79 0.12
C VAL A 480 -37.37 -7.85 0.86
N LEU A 481 -37.33 -6.59 0.42
CA LEU A 481 -36.33 -5.61 0.85
C LEU A 481 -36.49 -5.18 2.31
N LYS A 482 -35.40 -5.33 3.09
CA LYS A 482 -35.26 -5.10 4.55
C LYS A 482 -35.73 -6.26 5.42
N GLN A 483 -36.35 -7.30 4.85
CA GLN A 483 -36.74 -8.52 5.55
C GLN A 483 -35.77 -9.68 5.26
N GLY A 484 -34.90 -9.55 4.25
CA GLY A 484 -33.81 -10.49 3.99
C GLY A 484 -34.26 -11.86 3.49
N VAL A 485 -35.49 -11.95 2.96
CA VAL A 485 -36.02 -13.17 2.35
C VAL A 485 -35.90 -13.07 0.84
N GLU A 486 -35.38 -14.11 0.22
CA GLU A 486 -35.12 -14.15 -1.21
C GLU A 486 -35.40 -15.54 -1.81
N THR A 487 -35.67 -15.57 -3.11
CA THR A 487 -35.78 -16.78 -3.92
C THR A 487 -35.34 -16.48 -5.36
N GLN A 488 -35.31 -17.47 -6.23
CA GLN A 488 -35.03 -17.29 -7.65
C GLN A 488 -36.26 -17.69 -8.48
N ALA A 489 -36.59 -16.89 -9.50
CA ALA A 489 -37.59 -17.25 -10.49
C ALA A 489 -37.09 -18.42 -11.35
N SER A 490 -37.96 -19.39 -11.61
CA SER A 490 -37.65 -20.52 -12.48
C SER A 490 -37.43 -20.06 -13.93
N GLN A 491 -36.95 -20.96 -14.79
CA GLN A 491 -36.79 -20.67 -16.22
C GLN A 491 -38.13 -20.40 -16.94
N ASP A 492 -39.26 -20.80 -16.33
CA ASP A 492 -40.61 -20.49 -16.81
C ASP A 492 -41.18 -19.21 -16.17
N GLY A 493 -40.38 -18.48 -15.39
CA GLY A 493 -40.75 -17.22 -14.75
C GLY A 493 -41.60 -17.35 -13.48
N ASN A 494 -41.87 -18.55 -12.97
CA ASN A 494 -42.61 -18.73 -11.72
C ASN A 494 -41.66 -18.71 -10.52
N PHE A 495 -42.07 -18.11 -9.40
CA PHE A 495 -41.31 -18.18 -8.15
C PHE A 495 -42.19 -18.60 -6.96
N THR A 496 -41.53 -19.19 -5.96
CA THR A 496 -42.12 -19.48 -4.65
C THR A 496 -41.11 -19.03 -3.59
N LEU A 497 -41.55 -18.09 -2.76
CA LEU A 497 -40.77 -17.49 -1.69
C LEU A 497 -41.33 -17.98 -0.35
N ASN A 498 -40.55 -18.80 0.35
CA ASN A 498 -40.94 -19.34 1.65
C ASN A 498 -40.52 -18.37 2.76
N LEU A 499 -41.47 -17.97 3.58
CA LEU A 499 -41.23 -17.13 4.75
C LEU A 499 -40.91 -18.04 5.95
N PRO A 500 -39.80 -17.80 6.69
CA PRO A 500 -39.49 -18.59 7.88
C PRO A 500 -40.54 -18.42 8.98
N GLU A 501 -41.12 -17.22 9.09
CA GLU A 501 -42.27 -16.90 9.94
C GLU A 501 -43.18 -15.87 9.21
N PRO A 502 -44.50 -15.86 9.45
CA PRO A 502 -45.38 -14.81 8.94
C PRO A 502 -44.99 -13.43 9.45
N PHE A 503 -45.18 -12.40 8.62
CA PHE A 503 -44.95 -11.02 9.03
C PHE A 503 -46.13 -10.49 9.84
N LYS A 504 -45.89 -9.54 10.74
CA LYS A 504 -46.95 -8.90 11.52
C LYS A 504 -47.90 -8.11 10.62
N ALA A 505 -49.18 -8.06 10.98
CA ALA A 505 -50.16 -7.17 10.37
C ALA A 505 -49.66 -5.71 10.27
N GLY A 506 -49.99 -5.04 9.17
CA GLY A 506 -49.54 -3.67 8.89
C GLY A 506 -48.10 -3.55 8.42
N THR A 507 -47.31 -4.64 8.42
CA THR A 507 -45.95 -4.62 7.84
C THR A 507 -46.03 -4.33 6.35
N VAL A 508 -45.24 -3.36 5.89
CA VAL A 508 -45.11 -3.05 4.47
C VAL A 508 -44.00 -3.91 3.89
N LEU A 509 -44.36 -4.81 2.97
CA LEU A 509 -43.43 -5.59 2.17
C LEU A 509 -43.13 -4.85 0.88
N VAL A 510 -41.85 -4.77 0.55
CA VAL A 510 -41.37 -4.17 -0.69
C VAL A 510 -40.65 -5.27 -1.45
N ILE A 511 -41.26 -5.74 -2.53
CA ILE A 511 -40.79 -6.89 -3.31
C ILE A 511 -40.24 -6.40 -4.64
N VAL A 512 -39.06 -6.88 -5.00
CA VAL A 512 -38.31 -6.50 -6.22
C VAL A 512 -37.73 -7.74 -6.87
N ALA A 513 -37.54 -7.68 -8.19
CA ALA A 513 -36.69 -8.60 -8.93
C ALA A 513 -35.32 -7.95 -9.17
N GLU A 514 -34.26 -8.73 -9.01
CA GLU A 514 -32.90 -8.39 -9.40
C GLU A 514 -32.50 -9.33 -10.55
N ASP A 515 -32.06 -8.78 -11.67
CA ASP A 515 -31.55 -9.59 -12.79
C ASP A 515 -30.14 -10.13 -12.48
N ALA A 516 -29.50 -10.78 -13.47
CA ALA A 516 -28.14 -11.29 -13.29
C ALA A 516 -27.05 -10.20 -13.24
N ALA A 517 -27.35 -8.98 -13.70
CA ALA A 517 -26.44 -7.84 -13.72
C ALA A 517 -26.54 -6.98 -12.45
N GLY A 518 -27.55 -7.22 -11.61
CA GLY A 518 -27.81 -6.50 -10.36
C GLY A 518 -28.78 -5.32 -10.51
N ASN A 519 -29.46 -5.18 -11.66
CA ASN A 519 -30.47 -4.15 -11.84
C ASN A 519 -31.77 -4.55 -11.13
N MET A 520 -32.41 -3.57 -10.49
CA MET A 520 -33.57 -3.78 -9.64
C MET A 520 -34.83 -3.29 -10.33
N SER A 521 -35.86 -4.13 -10.39
CA SER A 521 -37.17 -3.73 -10.88
C SER A 521 -37.78 -2.59 -10.05
N GLU A 522 -38.80 -1.94 -10.61
CA GLU A 522 -39.72 -1.14 -9.79
C GLU A 522 -40.31 -2.01 -8.65
N PRO A 523 -40.46 -1.46 -7.43
CA PRO A 523 -40.91 -2.22 -6.28
C PRO A 523 -42.41 -2.47 -6.29
N VAL A 524 -42.81 -3.69 -5.95
CA VAL A 524 -44.19 -4.01 -5.58
C VAL A 524 -44.35 -3.83 -4.08
N VAL A 525 -45.21 -2.89 -3.70
CA VAL A 525 -45.48 -2.56 -2.30
C VAL A 525 -46.80 -3.19 -1.88
N LEU A 526 -46.75 -4.06 -0.88
CA LEU A 526 -47.91 -4.73 -0.30
C LEU A 526 -47.92 -4.52 1.21
N THR A 527 -49.10 -4.30 1.78
CA THR A 527 -49.27 -4.25 3.24
C THR A 527 -49.85 -5.58 3.70
N VAL A 528 -49.21 -6.20 4.69
CA VAL A 528 -49.68 -7.41 5.34
C VAL A 528 -51.04 -7.13 5.99
N LYS A 529 -52.09 -7.79 5.50
CA LYS A 529 -53.43 -7.66 6.07
C LYS A 529 -53.53 -8.41 7.39
N ASP A 530 -54.19 -7.80 8.36
CA ASP A 530 -54.55 -8.48 9.59
C ASP A 530 -55.76 -9.39 9.34
N VAL A 531 -55.61 -10.69 9.60
CA VAL A 531 -56.74 -11.63 9.62
C VAL A 531 -56.84 -12.39 10.94
N THR A 532 -56.05 -12.01 11.95
CA THR A 532 -56.01 -12.68 13.25
C THR A 532 -56.99 -12.01 14.20
N ALA A 533 -58.00 -12.76 14.66
CA ALA A 533 -58.92 -12.25 15.68
C ALA A 533 -58.20 -12.00 17.01
N PRO A 534 -58.60 -10.97 17.78
CA PRO A 534 -57.93 -10.65 19.03
C PRO A 534 -58.11 -11.79 20.04
N GLY A 535 -57.06 -12.07 20.80
CA GLY A 535 -57.16 -12.92 21.98
C GLY A 535 -58.29 -12.41 22.90
N LEU A 536 -59.14 -13.32 23.37
CA LEU A 536 -60.23 -13.01 24.30
C LEU A 536 -60.28 -14.08 25.39
N ASN A 537 -60.19 -13.66 26.65
CA ASN A 537 -60.34 -14.51 27.82
C ASN A 537 -61.08 -13.75 28.93
N ILE A 538 -61.71 -14.49 29.85
CA ILE A 538 -62.42 -13.91 30.99
C ILE A 538 -61.58 -14.13 32.25
N ASP A 539 -61.59 -13.14 33.14
CA ASP A 539 -60.92 -13.25 34.43
C ASP A 539 -61.78 -14.11 35.36
N TRP A 540 -61.56 -15.42 35.29
CA TRP A 540 -62.29 -16.39 36.11
C TRP A 540 -62.01 -16.27 37.62
N ALA A 541 -61.03 -15.47 38.05
CA ALA A 541 -60.88 -15.12 39.47
C ALA A 541 -61.99 -14.17 39.96
N ARG A 542 -62.77 -13.58 39.04
CA ARG A 542 -63.91 -12.70 39.30
C ARG A 542 -65.15 -13.24 38.60
N TYR A 543 -65.73 -14.28 39.18
CA TYR A 543 -66.96 -14.87 38.66
C TYR A 543 -68.04 -13.81 38.41
N VAL A 544 -68.75 -13.94 37.29
CA VAL A 544 -69.94 -13.11 37.02
C VAL A 544 -71.10 -13.71 37.79
N THR A 545 -71.56 -13.00 38.81
CA THR A 545 -72.65 -13.41 39.70
C THR A 545 -73.85 -12.49 39.53
N GLU A 546 -74.95 -12.79 40.22
CA GLU A 546 -76.15 -11.94 40.19
C GLU A 546 -75.92 -10.51 40.72
N GLU A 547 -74.90 -10.33 41.55
CA GLU A 547 -74.49 -9.02 42.07
C GLU A 547 -73.46 -8.29 41.19
N SER A 548 -72.92 -8.96 40.17
CA SER A 548 -71.85 -8.41 39.33
C SER A 548 -72.35 -7.24 38.47
N LYS A 549 -71.72 -6.07 38.63
CA LYS A 549 -71.95 -4.86 37.83
C LYS A 549 -70.97 -4.72 36.66
N TYR A 550 -69.96 -5.57 36.62
CA TYR A 550 -68.90 -5.56 35.61
C TYR A 550 -68.54 -7.00 35.25
N VAL A 551 -68.13 -7.20 34.00
CA VAL A 551 -67.42 -8.39 33.55
C VAL A 551 -65.96 -8.01 33.32
N PHE A 552 -65.07 -8.79 33.92
CA PHE A 552 -63.63 -8.59 33.81
C PHE A 552 -63.02 -9.66 32.92
N GLY A 553 -62.01 -9.26 32.14
CA GLY A 553 -61.29 -10.20 31.30
C GLY A 553 -60.05 -9.60 30.69
N PHE A 554 -59.49 -10.35 29.77
CA PHE A 554 -58.29 -10.02 29.04
C PHE A 554 -58.59 -10.08 27.55
N ALA A 555 -58.21 -9.04 26.83
CA ALA A 555 -58.18 -9.05 25.39
C ALA A 555 -56.93 -8.31 24.89
N GLU A 556 -56.61 -8.42 23.62
CA GLU A 556 -55.53 -7.61 23.05
C GLU A 556 -55.74 -6.12 23.32
N PRO A 557 -54.72 -5.35 23.71
CA PRO A 557 -54.86 -3.93 24.01
C PRO A 557 -55.58 -3.14 22.90
N GLY A 558 -56.59 -2.36 23.25
CA GLY A 558 -57.38 -1.57 22.29
C GLY A 558 -58.48 -2.37 21.54
N ALA A 559 -58.65 -3.66 21.84
CA ALA A 559 -59.78 -4.43 21.32
C ALA A 559 -61.11 -3.92 21.89
N ILE A 560 -62.12 -3.78 21.03
CA ILE A 560 -63.47 -3.37 21.42
C ILE A 560 -64.18 -4.61 21.99
N ILE A 561 -64.70 -4.48 23.21
CA ILE A 561 -65.43 -5.54 23.91
C ILE A 561 -66.91 -5.21 23.95
N LYS A 562 -67.75 -6.13 23.47
CA LYS A 562 -69.21 -6.06 23.57
C LYS A 562 -69.72 -7.25 24.37
N ILE A 563 -70.67 -7.02 25.26
CA ILE A 563 -71.33 -8.06 26.02
C ILE A 563 -72.79 -8.10 25.61
N MET A 564 -73.19 -9.24 25.09
CA MET A 564 -74.52 -9.48 24.56
C MET A 564 -75.29 -10.41 25.48
N GLN A 565 -76.57 -10.13 25.68
CA GLN A 565 -77.52 -11.03 26.31
C GLN A 565 -78.67 -11.26 25.34
N ASN A 566 -78.94 -12.51 24.98
CA ASN A 566 -79.98 -12.88 24.00
C ASN A 566 -79.91 -12.07 22.69
N GLY A 567 -78.70 -11.76 22.22
CA GLY A 567 -78.45 -10.97 21.01
C GLY A 567 -78.59 -9.45 21.15
N ILE A 568 -78.84 -8.93 22.37
CA ILE A 568 -78.90 -7.49 22.66
C ILE A 568 -77.61 -7.05 23.36
N GLU A 569 -76.99 -5.96 22.91
CA GLU A 569 -75.82 -5.36 23.58
C GLU A 569 -76.25 -4.77 24.93
N ILE A 570 -75.69 -5.31 26.02
CA ILE A 570 -75.97 -4.86 27.39
C ILE A 570 -74.76 -4.18 28.05
N GLY A 571 -73.59 -4.26 27.42
CA GLY A 571 -72.37 -3.63 27.88
C GLY A 571 -71.37 -3.48 26.74
N LYS A 572 -70.62 -2.37 26.76
CA LYS A 572 -69.57 -2.09 25.79
C LYS A 572 -68.39 -1.41 26.47
N GLY A 573 -67.18 -1.79 26.07
CA GLY A 573 -65.94 -1.16 26.51
C GLY A 573 -64.79 -1.50 25.57
N GLU A 574 -63.58 -1.25 26.06
CA GLU A 574 -62.33 -1.47 25.35
C GLU A 574 -61.32 -2.05 26.35
N SER A 575 -60.42 -2.91 25.89
CA SER A 575 -59.27 -3.36 26.69
C SER A 575 -58.22 -2.25 26.80
N GLY A 576 -57.70 -2.05 28.01
CA GLY A 576 -56.62 -1.09 28.26
C GLY A 576 -55.28 -1.52 27.66
N GLU A 577 -54.27 -0.64 27.78
CA GLU A 577 -52.90 -0.90 27.30
C GLU A 577 -52.25 -2.16 27.91
N ASP A 578 -52.69 -2.58 29.10
CA ASP A 578 -52.25 -3.79 29.79
C ASP A 578 -53.02 -5.06 29.35
N GLY A 579 -53.94 -4.93 28.39
CA GLY A 579 -54.78 -5.99 27.87
C GLY A 579 -55.94 -6.37 28.79
N THR A 580 -56.16 -5.67 29.90
CA THR A 580 -57.30 -5.92 30.78
C THR A 580 -58.53 -5.14 30.34
N PHE A 581 -59.72 -5.71 30.48
CA PHE A 581 -60.97 -4.97 30.30
C PHE A 581 -61.90 -5.13 31.51
N ALA A 582 -62.70 -4.10 31.76
CA ALA A 582 -63.78 -4.09 32.73
C ALA A 582 -65.01 -3.46 32.09
N VAL A 583 -65.92 -4.29 31.58
CA VAL A 583 -67.13 -3.81 30.89
C VAL A 583 -68.28 -3.80 31.87
N GLN A 584 -68.91 -2.64 32.04
CA GLN A 584 -70.08 -2.49 32.89
C GLN A 584 -71.28 -3.19 32.27
N ILE A 585 -72.03 -3.92 33.10
CA ILE A 585 -73.28 -4.60 32.72
C ILE A 585 -74.38 -4.32 33.76
N PRO A 586 -75.67 -4.33 33.38
CA PRO A 586 -76.75 -4.39 34.35
C PRO A 586 -76.71 -5.73 35.10
N MET A 587 -77.25 -5.76 36.34
CA MET A 587 -77.37 -7.00 37.12
C MET A 587 -78.17 -8.05 36.36
N GLN A 588 -77.74 -9.31 36.46
CA GLN A 588 -78.29 -10.42 35.70
C GLN A 588 -78.75 -11.54 36.63
N PRO A 589 -79.91 -12.19 36.39
CA PRO A 589 -80.31 -13.36 37.16
C PRO A 589 -79.31 -14.51 37.02
N PRO A 590 -79.14 -15.37 38.05
CA PRO A 590 -78.37 -16.60 37.94
C PRO A 590 -78.88 -17.48 36.78
N GLY A 591 -77.95 -18.11 36.06
CA GLY A 591 -78.21 -18.93 34.88
C GLY A 591 -78.25 -18.17 33.55
N THR A 592 -78.19 -16.83 33.56
CA THR A 592 -78.10 -16.02 32.33
C THR A 592 -76.81 -16.29 31.57
N GLU A 593 -76.88 -16.47 30.26
CA GLU A 593 -75.70 -16.59 29.38
C GLU A 593 -75.39 -15.24 28.72
N LEU A 594 -74.15 -14.79 28.87
CA LEU A 594 -73.60 -13.58 28.29
C LEU A 594 -72.61 -13.98 27.20
N VAL A 595 -72.78 -13.43 26.00
CA VAL A 595 -71.81 -13.59 24.90
C VAL A 595 -70.90 -12.38 24.92
N ILE A 596 -69.63 -12.58 25.23
CA ILE A 596 -68.60 -11.56 25.11
C ILE A 596 -67.99 -11.66 23.73
N LEU A 597 -68.01 -10.56 23.00
CA LEU A 597 -67.38 -10.38 21.69
C LEU A 597 -66.18 -9.45 21.87
N ALA A 598 -65.05 -9.82 21.31
CA ALA A 598 -63.90 -8.95 21.12
C ALA A 598 -63.67 -8.75 19.64
N SER A 599 -63.51 -7.50 19.22
CA SER A 599 -63.13 -7.15 17.86
C SER A 599 -61.91 -6.25 17.86
N ASP A 600 -60.93 -6.55 17.02
CA ASP A 600 -59.76 -5.68 16.83
C ASP A 600 -60.09 -4.49 15.92
N ALA A 601 -59.08 -3.67 15.61
CA ALA A 601 -59.22 -2.52 14.72
C ALA A 601 -59.40 -2.90 13.23
N ALA A 602 -59.01 -4.11 12.83
CA ALA A 602 -59.18 -4.64 11.47
C ALA A 602 -60.59 -5.26 11.25
N GLY A 603 -61.35 -5.45 12.33
CA GLY A 603 -62.70 -6.02 12.32
C GLY A 603 -62.74 -7.54 12.45
N ASN A 604 -61.62 -8.18 12.82
CA ASN A 604 -61.62 -9.61 13.12
C ASN A 604 -62.27 -9.82 14.49
N GLU A 605 -63.18 -10.80 14.61
CA GLU A 605 -63.97 -11.02 15.82
C GLU A 605 -63.68 -12.37 16.47
N ASN A 606 -63.67 -12.38 17.81
CA ASN A 606 -63.64 -13.57 18.64
C ASN A 606 -64.78 -13.51 19.67
N SER A 607 -65.33 -14.66 20.08
CA SER A 607 -66.46 -14.71 21.01
C SER A 607 -66.31 -15.78 22.08
N LEU A 608 -66.79 -15.48 23.29
CA LEU A 608 -66.84 -16.42 24.42
C LEU A 608 -68.20 -16.29 25.13
N ILE A 609 -68.69 -17.39 25.72
CA ILE A 609 -69.91 -17.39 26.53
C ILE A 609 -69.55 -17.50 28.02
N VAL A 610 -70.13 -16.64 28.86
CA VAL A 610 -70.05 -16.70 30.32
C VAL A 610 -71.44 -16.84 30.90
N LYS A 611 -71.59 -17.76 31.85
CA LYS A 611 -72.85 -17.95 32.58
C LYS A 611 -72.80 -17.24 33.92
N VAL A 612 -73.86 -16.50 34.25
CA VAL A 612 -74.03 -15.83 35.54
C VAL A 612 -74.33 -16.90 36.58
N ILE A 613 -73.58 -16.94 37.68
CA ILE A 613 -73.69 -17.99 38.71
C ILE A 613 -74.10 -17.45 40.08
N ASP A 614 -74.70 -18.30 40.90
CA ASP A 614 -74.99 -18.07 42.32
C ASP A 614 -73.95 -18.85 43.16
N LEU A 615 -73.28 -18.20 44.13
CA LEU A 615 -72.18 -18.78 44.93
C LEU A 615 -72.55 -18.85 46.44
N PRO A 616 -72.37 -19.99 47.13
CA PRO A 616 -72.70 -20.16 48.57
C PRO A 616 -71.65 -19.54 49.53
N ASP A 617 -72.03 -19.10 50.74
CA ASP A 617 -71.12 -18.47 51.74
C ASP A 617 -69.97 -19.39 52.29
N PRO A 618 -68.79 -18.86 52.72
CA PRO A 618 -67.68 -19.64 53.30
C PRO A 618 -67.92 -20.21 54.73
N LEU A 619 -67.30 -21.35 55.07
CA LEU A 619 -67.30 -21.99 56.40
C LEU A 619 -66.63 -21.12 57.51
N PRO A 620 -66.98 -21.32 58.80
CA PRO A 620 -66.58 -20.41 59.88
C PRO A 620 -65.07 -20.42 60.20
N LEU A 621 -64.47 -19.22 60.27
CA LEU A 621 -63.11 -18.94 60.75
C LEU A 621 -63.02 -19.01 62.29
N THR A 622 -61.95 -19.61 62.83
CA THR A 622 -61.59 -19.63 64.26
C THR A 622 -60.13 -19.23 64.47
N VAL A 623 -59.82 -18.56 65.59
CA VAL A 623 -58.48 -18.02 65.91
C VAL A 623 -58.14 -18.35 67.37
N ASP A 624 -56.92 -18.84 67.62
CA ASP A 624 -56.44 -19.11 68.98
C ASP A 624 -56.16 -17.82 69.77
N PRO A 625 -56.25 -17.83 71.12
CA PRO A 625 -55.99 -16.66 71.94
C PRO A 625 -54.59 -16.06 71.74
N ILE A 626 -54.50 -14.75 71.54
CA ILE A 626 -53.24 -14.03 71.35
C ILE A 626 -52.85 -13.34 72.66
N THR A 627 -51.60 -13.55 73.10
CA THR A 627 -51.03 -13.00 74.34
C THR A 627 -49.76 -12.18 74.08
N THR A 628 -49.26 -11.43 75.08
CA THR A 628 -47.98 -10.69 75.00
C THR A 628 -46.74 -11.58 74.87
N GLN A 629 -46.90 -12.90 74.81
CA GLN A 629 -45.84 -13.87 74.51
C GLN A 629 -46.11 -14.66 73.22
N THR A 630 -47.23 -14.43 72.55
CA THR A 630 -47.57 -15.14 71.32
C THR A 630 -46.59 -14.73 70.22
N THR A 631 -45.85 -15.70 69.71
CA THR A 631 -44.94 -15.56 68.57
C THR A 631 -45.50 -16.19 67.30
N LEU A 632 -46.66 -16.83 67.40
CA LEU A 632 -47.34 -17.52 66.30
C LEU A 632 -48.86 -17.31 66.47
N ILE A 633 -49.48 -16.58 65.55
CA ILE A 633 -50.94 -16.50 65.47
C ILE A 633 -51.40 -17.74 64.72
N THR A 634 -52.30 -18.52 65.31
CA THR A 634 -52.83 -19.76 64.74
C THR A 634 -54.35 -19.74 64.74
N GLY A 635 -54.93 -20.54 63.85
CA GLY A 635 -56.36 -20.73 63.79
C GLY A 635 -56.75 -21.75 62.74
N LYS A 636 -58.06 -21.90 62.55
CA LYS A 636 -58.63 -22.85 61.59
C LYS A 636 -59.69 -22.19 60.72
N THR A 637 -59.64 -22.48 59.43
CA THR A 637 -60.59 -22.05 58.41
C THR A 637 -60.78 -23.18 57.39
N GLU A 638 -61.29 -22.87 56.21
CA GLU A 638 -61.39 -23.81 55.09
C GLU A 638 -59.99 -24.28 54.64
N PRO A 639 -59.85 -25.54 54.22
CA PRO A 639 -58.62 -26.01 53.59
C PRO A 639 -58.17 -25.08 52.48
N ASN A 640 -56.87 -24.78 52.44
CA ASN A 640 -56.21 -23.99 51.39
C ASN A 640 -56.62 -22.50 51.28
N ALA A 641 -57.60 -22.04 52.04
CA ALA A 641 -58.05 -20.65 52.04
C ALA A 641 -56.93 -19.67 52.46
N PHE A 642 -56.94 -18.48 51.88
CA PHE A 642 -56.00 -17.40 52.21
C PHE A 642 -56.52 -16.61 53.41
N VAL A 643 -55.66 -16.40 54.40
CA VAL A 643 -55.98 -15.70 55.64
C VAL A 643 -55.22 -14.38 55.70
N ASN A 644 -55.97 -13.29 55.69
CA ASN A 644 -55.48 -11.93 55.82
C ASN A 644 -55.48 -11.53 57.28
N ILE A 645 -54.33 -11.18 57.82
CA ILE A 645 -54.14 -10.79 59.22
C ILE A 645 -53.58 -9.36 59.24
N THR A 646 -54.24 -8.45 59.94
CA THR A 646 -53.80 -7.06 60.11
C THR A 646 -53.46 -6.79 61.57
N ILE A 647 -52.25 -6.31 61.81
CA ILE A 647 -51.73 -5.99 63.15
C ILE A 647 -51.16 -4.57 63.10
N SER A 648 -51.73 -3.63 63.87
CA SER A 648 -51.25 -2.23 63.91
C SER A 648 -51.09 -1.60 62.51
N ASN A 649 -52.08 -1.81 61.63
CA ASN A 649 -52.10 -1.39 60.22
C ASN A 649 -51.03 -2.05 59.31
N VAL A 650 -50.35 -3.10 59.77
CA VAL A 650 -49.47 -3.94 58.95
C VAL A 650 -50.23 -5.20 58.55
N PHE A 651 -50.23 -5.47 57.25
CA PHE A 651 -51.01 -6.54 56.63
C PHE A 651 -50.15 -7.77 56.31
N TYR A 652 -50.67 -8.95 56.62
CA TYR A 652 -50.03 -10.24 56.40
C TYR A 652 -51.02 -11.17 55.70
N VAL A 653 -50.51 -12.04 54.83
CA VAL A 653 -51.30 -13.08 54.17
C VAL A 653 -50.62 -14.43 54.42
N VAL A 654 -51.39 -15.40 54.91
CA VAL A 654 -50.93 -16.79 55.10
C VAL A 654 -51.96 -17.75 54.53
N GLN A 655 -51.51 -18.88 54.00
CA GLN A 655 -52.43 -19.90 53.48
C GLN A 655 -52.70 -20.97 54.53
N ALA A 656 -53.97 -21.35 54.68
CA ALA A 656 -54.36 -22.50 55.48
C ALA A 656 -53.88 -23.79 54.79
N ASN A 657 -53.46 -24.79 55.56
CA ASN A 657 -53.09 -26.08 54.99
C ASN A 657 -54.32 -26.90 54.54
N SER A 658 -54.09 -28.09 54.00
CA SER A 658 -55.14 -29.02 53.54
C SER A 658 -56.12 -29.49 54.64
N SER A 659 -55.82 -29.21 55.91
CA SER A 659 -56.70 -29.47 57.05
C SER A 659 -57.34 -28.19 57.61
N GLY A 660 -57.15 -27.05 56.94
CA GLY A 660 -57.70 -25.75 57.31
C GLY A 660 -56.89 -24.96 58.34
N TYR A 661 -55.71 -25.43 58.75
CA TYR A 661 -54.92 -24.73 59.78
C TYR A 661 -54.00 -23.68 59.16
N PHE A 662 -54.04 -22.47 59.70
CA PHE A 662 -53.11 -21.40 59.34
C PHE A 662 -52.21 -21.01 60.51
N GLN A 663 -51.04 -20.47 60.19
CA GLN A 663 -50.12 -19.93 61.17
C GLN A 663 -49.38 -18.71 60.60
N LEU A 664 -49.21 -17.67 61.42
CA LEU A 664 -48.40 -16.49 61.12
C LEU A 664 -47.39 -16.27 62.25
N LYS A 665 -46.11 -16.21 61.91
CA LYS A 665 -45.05 -15.85 62.87
C LYS A 665 -45.02 -14.34 63.09
N ILE A 666 -45.01 -13.92 64.35
CA ILE A 666 -45.00 -12.52 64.77
C ILE A 666 -43.97 -12.27 65.88
N GLU A 667 -43.56 -11.01 66.01
CA GLU A 667 -42.90 -10.55 67.24
C GLU A 667 -43.94 -10.36 68.37
N PRO A 668 -43.56 -10.54 69.64
CA PRO A 668 -44.48 -10.39 70.77
C PRO A 668 -45.14 -9.01 70.79
N LEU A 669 -46.47 -9.01 70.84
CA LEU A 669 -47.29 -7.78 70.78
C LEU A 669 -47.52 -7.18 72.16
N GLN A 670 -47.79 -5.88 72.20
CA GLN A 670 -48.23 -5.20 73.43
C GLN A 670 -49.67 -5.60 73.78
N THR A 671 -50.01 -5.56 75.06
CA THR A 671 -51.38 -5.85 75.50
C THR A 671 -52.34 -4.79 74.93
N GLY A 672 -53.53 -5.20 74.52
CA GLY A 672 -54.54 -4.30 73.96
C GLY A 672 -54.43 -4.03 72.46
N VAL A 673 -53.39 -4.54 71.78
CA VAL A 673 -53.29 -4.44 70.31
C VAL A 673 -54.40 -5.27 69.65
N PRO A 674 -55.21 -4.70 68.74
CA PRO A 674 -56.17 -5.46 67.95
C PRO A 674 -55.47 -6.19 66.80
N VAL A 675 -55.91 -7.43 66.55
CA VAL A 675 -55.50 -8.27 65.42
C VAL A 675 -56.75 -8.60 64.62
N SER A 676 -56.88 -8.01 63.45
CA SER A 676 -57.99 -8.22 62.52
C SER A 676 -57.69 -9.37 61.56
N ILE A 677 -58.64 -10.26 61.32
CA ILE A 677 -58.44 -11.48 60.53
C ILE A 677 -59.63 -11.70 59.59
N LEU A 678 -59.37 -11.84 58.29
CA LEU A 678 -60.33 -12.22 57.25
C LEU A 678 -59.84 -13.45 56.49
N VAL A 679 -60.75 -14.26 55.96
CA VAL A 679 -60.43 -15.39 55.09
C VAL A 679 -61.00 -15.15 53.71
N ASN A 680 -60.24 -15.51 52.68
CA ASN A 680 -60.72 -15.68 51.31
C ASN A 680 -60.67 -17.17 50.95
N ASN A 681 -61.82 -17.76 50.61
CA ASN A 681 -61.87 -19.16 50.20
C ASN A 681 -61.30 -19.37 48.80
N ASP A 682 -61.10 -20.63 48.41
CA ASP A 682 -60.61 -21.00 47.06
C ASP A 682 -61.55 -20.56 45.92
N GLN A 683 -62.75 -20.06 46.25
CA GLN A 683 -63.75 -19.52 45.31
C GLN A 683 -63.78 -17.98 45.30
N GLY A 684 -62.89 -17.30 46.04
CA GLY A 684 -62.75 -15.85 46.01
C GLY A 684 -63.66 -15.08 46.98
N GLN A 685 -64.46 -15.74 47.80
CA GLN A 685 -65.37 -15.10 48.75
C GLN A 685 -64.71 -14.81 50.09
N TRP A 686 -65.07 -13.68 50.70
CA TRP A 686 -64.53 -13.23 51.97
C TRP A 686 -65.40 -13.63 53.17
N SER A 687 -64.76 -14.08 54.25
CA SER A 687 -65.43 -14.27 55.55
C SER A 687 -65.76 -12.93 56.22
N LYS A 688 -66.62 -12.97 57.25
CA LYS A 688 -66.70 -11.86 58.22
C LYS A 688 -65.36 -11.67 58.93
N GLU A 689 -65.02 -10.41 59.23
CA GLU A 689 -63.80 -10.06 59.95
C GLU A 689 -63.89 -10.47 61.42
N ILE A 690 -62.83 -11.11 61.94
CA ILE A 690 -62.64 -11.39 63.37
C ILE A 690 -61.55 -10.48 63.92
N VAL A 691 -61.84 -9.80 65.03
CA VAL A 691 -60.86 -8.96 65.73
C VAL A 691 -60.54 -9.58 67.10
N VAL A 692 -59.29 -10.00 67.30
CA VAL A 692 -58.77 -10.55 68.56
C VAL A 692 -57.89 -9.52 69.27
N THR A 693 -58.10 -9.28 70.57
CA THR A 693 -57.28 -8.34 71.35
C THR A 693 -56.20 -9.07 72.14
N VAL A 694 -54.95 -8.59 72.06
CA VAL A 694 -53.80 -9.21 72.76
C VAL A 694 -53.92 -9.09 74.29
N THR A 695 -53.78 -10.20 75.00
CA THR A 695 -53.86 -10.30 76.48
C THR A 695 -52.49 -10.49 77.16
N TRP A 696 -52.29 -10.03 78.39
CA TRP A 696 -50.96 -10.06 79.04
C TRP A 696 -50.57 -11.44 79.61
N LYS A 697 -49.28 -11.82 79.50
CA LYS A 697 -48.66 -13.03 80.09
C LYS A 697 -47.24 -12.75 80.64
N ALA A 698 -46.94 -13.21 81.86
CA ALA A 698 -45.74 -12.83 82.66
C ALA A 698 -44.36 -13.43 82.20
N PRO A 699 -43.23 -12.68 82.21
CA PRO A 699 -41.90 -13.12 81.68
C PRO A 699 -41.15 -14.17 82.54
N SER A 700 -40.25 -14.96 81.92
CA SER A 700 -39.39 -15.97 82.58
C SER A 700 -37.97 -16.05 81.97
N GLY A 701 -36.96 -16.42 82.77
CA GLY A 701 -35.58 -16.66 82.32
C GLY A 701 -34.73 -15.41 82.07
N TRP A 702 -33.69 -15.53 81.24
CA TRP A 702 -32.82 -14.40 80.88
C TRP A 702 -33.57 -13.42 80.00
N HIS A 703 -33.52 -12.14 80.37
CA HIS A 703 -34.13 -11.07 79.61
C HIS A 703 -33.10 -9.96 79.36
N LYS A 704 -33.12 -9.36 78.17
CA LYS A 704 -32.25 -8.24 77.81
C LYS A 704 -33.11 -7.08 77.36
N ASP A 705 -32.94 -5.91 77.98
CA ASP A 705 -33.63 -4.70 77.52
C ASP A 705 -32.94 -4.07 76.30
N SER A 706 -33.61 -3.08 75.71
CA SER A 706 -33.12 -2.31 74.56
C SER A 706 -31.83 -1.55 74.83
N SER A 707 -31.54 -1.23 76.10
CA SER A 707 -30.28 -0.60 76.53
C SER A 707 -29.14 -1.61 76.72
N GLY A 708 -29.44 -2.90 76.53
CA GLY A 708 -28.49 -3.99 76.65
C GLY A 708 -28.26 -4.50 78.07
N ASN A 709 -29.03 -4.01 79.05
CA ASN A 709 -29.00 -4.52 80.41
C ASN A 709 -29.62 -5.91 80.44
N GLN A 710 -29.02 -6.80 81.24
CA GLN A 710 -29.50 -8.17 81.39
C GLN A 710 -30.14 -8.36 82.76
N TYR A 711 -31.28 -9.02 82.75
CA TYR A 711 -32.09 -9.39 83.90
C TYR A 711 -32.28 -10.91 83.87
N TYR A 712 -32.61 -11.49 85.02
CA TYR A 712 -33.01 -12.88 85.10
C TYR A 712 -34.31 -12.97 85.90
N TYR A 713 -35.36 -13.49 85.29
CA TYR A 713 -36.64 -13.75 85.93
C TYR A 713 -36.72 -15.22 86.31
N ASP A 714 -37.13 -15.47 87.54
CA ASP A 714 -37.33 -16.82 88.04
C ASP A 714 -38.39 -17.54 87.18
N PRO A 715 -38.06 -18.69 86.56
CA PRO A 715 -38.96 -19.34 85.63
C PRO A 715 -40.28 -19.85 86.22
N VAL A 716 -40.35 -19.99 87.54
CA VAL A 716 -41.54 -20.49 88.26
C VAL A 716 -42.42 -19.33 88.71
N THR A 717 -41.82 -18.27 89.23
CA THR A 717 -42.55 -17.17 89.87
C THR A 717 -42.64 -15.91 89.01
N GLY A 718 -41.87 -15.82 87.93
CA GLY A 718 -41.77 -14.62 87.10
C GLY A 718 -41.14 -13.42 87.82
N GLN A 719 -40.50 -13.63 88.99
CA GLN A 719 -39.88 -12.56 89.76
C GLN A 719 -38.44 -12.29 89.32
N MET A 720 -38.06 -11.01 89.28
CA MET A 720 -36.73 -10.58 88.89
C MET A 720 -35.67 -10.88 89.96
N LYS A 721 -34.56 -11.50 89.57
CA LYS A 721 -33.44 -11.86 90.45
C LYS A 721 -32.64 -10.64 90.87
N LYS A 722 -32.29 -10.60 92.16
CA LYS A 722 -31.40 -9.62 92.78
C LYS A 722 -30.33 -10.36 93.60
N GLY A 723 -29.11 -9.81 93.66
CA GLY A 723 -27.97 -10.41 94.35
C GLY A 723 -27.31 -11.55 93.57
N TRP A 724 -26.70 -12.48 94.30
CA TRP A 724 -25.98 -13.61 93.70
C TRP A 724 -26.92 -14.59 93.00
N LEU A 725 -26.54 -14.99 91.79
CA LEU A 725 -27.16 -16.09 91.06
C LEU A 725 -26.07 -17.07 90.59
N GLN A 726 -26.25 -18.34 90.91
CA GLN A 726 -25.41 -19.41 90.39
C GLN A 726 -26.20 -20.23 89.37
N LEU A 727 -25.70 -20.28 88.14
CA LEU A 727 -26.22 -21.13 87.07
C LEU A 727 -25.09 -22.06 86.63
N GLY A 728 -25.18 -23.33 87.05
CA GLY A 728 -24.08 -24.29 86.86
C GLY A 728 -22.79 -23.85 87.56
N SER A 729 -21.68 -23.83 86.82
CA SER A 729 -20.35 -23.39 87.29
C SER A 729 -20.15 -21.88 87.25
N LYS A 730 -21.10 -21.11 86.71
CA LYS A 730 -21.00 -19.65 86.55
C LYS A 730 -21.73 -18.95 87.68
N LYS A 731 -21.09 -17.90 88.21
CA LYS A 731 -21.68 -17.00 89.20
C LYS A 731 -21.85 -15.61 88.62
N TYR A 732 -23.03 -15.04 88.83
CA TYR A 732 -23.45 -13.73 88.41
C TYR A 732 -23.87 -12.92 89.63
N TYR A 733 -23.85 -11.59 89.50
CA TYR A 733 -24.40 -10.70 90.52
C TYR A 733 -25.36 -9.71 89.87
N PHE A 734 -26.58 -9.67 90.37
CA PHE A 734 -27.60 -8.72 89.94
C PHE A 734 -27.72 -7.61 90.99
N LEU A 735 -27.68 -6.36 90.55
CA LEU A 735 -27.84 -5.19 91.40
C LEU A 735 -29.26 -5.12 92.00
N SER A 736 -29.52 -4.19 92.91
CA SER A 736 -30.83 -4.03 93.56
C SER A 736 -31.97 -3.69 92.59
N ASN A 737 -31.63 -3.09 91.43
CA ASN A 737 -32.54 -2.84 90.32
C ASN A 737 -32.69 -4.05 89.36
N GLY A 738 -32.04 -5.17 89.64
CA GLY A 738 -32.13 -6.40 88.85
C GLY A 738 -31.21 -6.45 87.63
N ILE A 739 -30.35 -5.45 87.41
CA ILE A 739 -29.38 -5.46 86.31
C ILE A 739 -28.16 -6.30 86.68
N MET A 740 -27.75 -7.20 85.77
CA MET A 740 -26.52 -7.99 85.91
C MET A 740 -25.28 -7.09 85.87
N HIS A 741 -24.47 -7.15 86.92
CA HIS A 741 -23.25 -6.37 87.05
C HIS A 741 -22.10 -6.92 86.21
N LYS A 742 -21.28 -6.02 85.66
CA LYS A 742 -20.05 -6.33 84.90
C LYS A 742 -18.90 -5.47 85.43
N GLY A 743 -17.68 -5.98 85.34
CA GLY A 743 -16.48 -5.31 85.82
C GLY A 743 -16.28 -5.42 87.32
N TRP A 744 -15.61 -4.42 87.91
CA TRP A 744 -15.28 -4.41 89.32
C TRP A 744 -16.52 -4.21 90.20
N LEU A 745 -16.63 -5.01 91.26
CA LEU A 745 -17.67 -4.87 92.27
C LEU A 745 -17.08 -5.04 93.67
N THR A 746 -17.43 -4.14 94.59
CA THR A 746 -17.04 -4.28 95.99
C THR A 746 -18.27 -4.67 96.80
N LEU A 747 -18.23 -5.84 97.44
CA LEU A 747 -19.29 -6.34 98.31
C LEU A 747 -18.69 -6.60 99.70
N SER A 748 -19.22 -5.94 100.72
CA SER A 748 -18.77 -6.08 102.11
C SER A 748 -17.25 -6.00 102.27
N GLY A 749 -16.62 -5.02 101.61
CA GLY A 749 -15.17 -4.78 101.64
C GLY A 749 -14.33 -5.71 100.75
N LYS A 750 -14.92 -6.74 100.13
CA LYS A 750 -14.23 -7.66 99.20
C LYS A 750 -14.44 -7.22 97.76
N LYS A 751 -13.38 -7.23 96.95
CA LYS A 751 -13.43 -6.86 95.53
C LYS A 751 -13.54 -8.10 94.65
N TYR A 752 -14.48 -8.06 93.73
CA TYR A 752 -14.76 -9.08 92.71
C TYR A 752 -14.62 -8.45 91.33
N TYR A 753 -14.40 -9.29 90.32
CA TYR A 753 -14.44 -8.85 88.93
C TYR A 753 -15.34 -9.78 88.12
N PHE A 754 -16.30 -9.19 87.41
CA PHE A 754 -17.20 -9.87 86.50
C PHE A 754 -16.77 -9.55 85.07
N ASP A 755 -16.67 -10.54 84.19
CA ASP A 755 -16.28 -10.29 82.80
C ASP A 755 -17.40 -9.63 81.98
N SER A 756 -17.17 -9.47 80.68
CA SER A 756 -18.12 -8.87 79.74
C SER A 756 -19.44 -9.64 79.64
N TYR A 757 -19.48 -10.90 80.07
CA TYR A 757 -20.68 -11.74 80.14
C TYR A 757 -21.30 -11.75 81.55
N GLY A 758 -20.79 -10.93 82.47
CA GLY A 758 -21.24 -10.86 83.85
C GLY A 758 -20.83 -12.07 84.69
N VAL A 759 -19.87 -12.87 84.22
CA VAL A 759 -19.39 -14.05 84.96
C VAL A 759 -18.25 -13.63 85.89
N MET A 760 -18.38 -13.98 87.17
CA MET A 760 -17.35 -13.72 88.18
C MET A 760 -16.06 -14.46 87.85
N ARG A 761 -14.93 -13.76 87.86
CA ARG A 761 -13.60 -14.31 87.57
C ARG A 761 -12.90 -14.78 88.85
N THR A 762 -12.20 -15.90 88.71
CA THR A 762 -11.28 -16.46 89.69
C THR A 762 -9.90 -16.66 89.04
N GLY A 763 -8.85 -16.82 89.84
CA GLY A 763 -7.48 -17.02 89.38
C GLY A 763 -6.81 -15.76 88.79
N TRP A 764 -5.81 -15.96 87.93
CA TRP A 764 -5.06 -14.88 87.30
C TRP A 764 -5.90 -14.13 86.27
N LEU A 765 -5.92 -12.80 86.37
CA LEU A 765 -6.61 -11.94 85.42
C LEU A 765 -5.73 -10.74 85.05
N THR A 766 -5.64 -10.43 83.76
CA THR A 766 -4.94 -9.24 83.28
C THR A 766 -5.96 -8.23 82.80
N LEU A 767 -5.98 -7.03 83.39
CA LEU A 767 -6.86 -5.92 83.02
C LEU A 767 -6.02 -4.68 82.74
N SER A 768 -6.15 -4.13 81.53
CA SER A 768 -5.43 -2.92 81.09
C SER A 768 -3.91 -2.99 81.39
N GLY A 769 -3.29 -4.12 81.07
CA GLY A 769 -1.85 -4.39 81.29
C GLY A 769 -1.45 -4.70 82.74
N LYS A 770 -2.36 -4.57 83.70
CA LYS A 770 -2.14 -4.87 85.13
C LYS A 770 -2.60 -6.30 85.43
N LYS A 771 -1.79 -7.08 86.14
CA LYS A 771 -2.15 -8.44 86.56
C LYS A 771 -2.72 -8.43 87.97
N TYR A 772 -3.81 -9.16 88.16
CA TYR A 772 -4.52 -9.37 89.41
C TYR A 772 -4.65 -10.88 89.64
N TYR A 773 -4.89 -11.27 90.88
CA TYR A 773 -5.24 -12.64 91.23
C TYR A 773 -6.48 -12.66 92.11
N PHE A 774 -7.42 -13.52 91.77
CA PHE A 774 -8.66 -13.74 92.50
C PHE A 774 -8.64 -15.16 93.08
N ASP A 775 -9.07 -15.34 94.33
CA ASP A 775 -9.15 -16.67 94.92
C ASP A 775 -10.30 -17.50 94.32
N SER A 776 -10.47 -18.74 94.79
CA SER A 776 -11.54 -19.64 94.34
C SER A 776 -12.95 -19.11 94.63
N THR A 777 -13.09 -18.15 95.55
CA THR A 777 -14.36 -17.48 95.86
C THR A 777 -14.58 -16.21 95.05
N GLY A 778 -13.60 -15.82 94.22
CA GLY A 778 -13.65 -14.64 93.36
C GLY A 778 -13.17 -13.36 94.02
N VAL A 779 -12.54 -13.44 95.19
CA VAL A 779 -12.05 -12.25 95.91
C VAL A 779 -10.64 -11.90 95.44
N MET A 780 -10.44 -10.64 95.06
CA MET A 780 -9.15 -10.11 94.63
C MET A 780 -8.14 -10.10 95.79
N GLN A 781 -6.97 -10.67 95.56
CA GLN A 781 -5.89 -10.73 96.56
C GLN A 781 -5.04 -9.45 96.55
N THR A 782 -4.55 -9.08 97.73
CA THR A 782 -3.58 -7.98 97.96
C THR A 782 -2.49 -8.46 98.92
N GLY A 783 -1.32 -7.82 98.89
CA GLY A 783 -0.19 -8.22 99.72
C GLY A 783 0.59 -9.43 99.16
N TRP A 784 1.25 -10.16 100.05
CA TRP A 784 2.03 -11.34 99.70
C TRP A 784 1.11 -12.53 99.42
N GLU A 785 1.30 -13.18 98.27
CA GLU A 785 0.52 -14.37 97.91
C GLU A 785 1.42 -15.45 97.28
N THR A 786 1.13 -16.71 97.56
CA THR A 786 1.89 -17.85 97.03
C THR A 786 1.03 -18.61 96.04
N ILE A 787 1.33 -18.43 94.75
CA ILE A 787 0.53 -19.00 93.67
C ILE A 787 1.40 -19.99 92.91
N SER A 788 0.99 -21.26 92.90
CA SER A 788 1.72 -22.36 92.27
C SER A 788 3.20 -22.42 92.71
N LYS A 789 3.43 -22.41 94.03
CA LYS A 789 4.76 -22.43 94.69
C LYS A 789 5.66 -21.21 94.43
N LYS A 790 5.18 -20.18 93.74
CA LYS A 790 5.91 -18.93 93.48
C LYS A 790 5.32 -17.80 94.33
N LYS A 791 6.19 -16.95 94.88
CA LYS A 791 5.78 -15.80 95.69
C LYS A 791 5.60 -14.57 94.81
N TYR A 792 4.46 -13.93 94.97
CA TYR A 792 4.05 -12.69 94.32
C TYR A 792 3.72 -11.65 95.39
N TYR A 793 3.77 -10.37 95.00
CA TYR A 793 3.26 -9.29 95.82
C TYR A 793 2.29 -8.44 95.01
N PHE A 794 1.07 -8.31 95.50
CA PHE A 794 0.02 -7.46 94.94
C PHE A 794 -0.07 -6.20 95.79
N ASN A 795 -0.09 -5.02 95.16
CA ASN A 795 -0.23 -3.77 95.92
C ASN A 795 -1.64 -3.63 96.51
N SER A 796 -1.91 -2.54 97.23
CA SER A 796 -3.23 -2.25 97.84
C SER A 796 -4.38 -2.17 96.82
N SER A 797 -4.08 -1.95 95.54
CA SER A 797 -5.05 -1.99 94.44
C SER A 797 -5.17 -3.37 93.79
N GLY A 798 -4.46 -4.39 94.30
CA GLY A 798 -4.45 -5.75 93.77
C GLY A 798 -3.56 -5.96 92.54
N VAL A 799 -2.71 -4.99 92.19
CA VAL A 799 -1.84 -5.09 91.02
C VAL A 799 -0.55 -5.81 91.39
N MET A 800 -0.21 -6.84 90.63
CA MET A 800 1.02 -7.62 90.76
C MET A 800 2.25 -6.74 90.53
N THR A 801 3.17 -6.76 91.48
CA THR A 801 4.40 -5.97 91.46
C THR A 801 5.45 -6.60 90.56
N LYS A 802 6.18 -5.75 89.83
CA LYS A 802 7.37 -6.10 89.05
C LYS A 802 8.51 -5.16 89.42
N GLY A 803 9.75 -5.62 89.27
CA GLY A 803 10.94 -4.83 89.59
C GLY A 803 11.16 -4.65 91.09
N TRP A 804 11.76 -3.53 91.46
CA TRP A 804 12.14 -3.24 92.85
C TRP A 804 10.94 -2.89 93.71
N LEU A 805 10.85 -3.51 94.89
CA LEU A 805 9.87 -3.19 95.91
C LEU A 805 10.57 -3.01 97.26
N THR A 806 10.20 -1.98 98.01
CA THR A 806 10.66 -1.80 99.40
C THR A 806 9.49 -1.99 100.35
N LEU A 807 9.56 -2.96 101.25
CA LEU A 807 8.57 -3.20 102.29
C LEU A 807 9.26 -3.21 103.65
N SER A 808 8.80 -2.36 104.57
CA SER A 808 9.33 -2.26 105.94
C SER A 808 10.87 -2.20 106.00
N GLY A 809 11.48 -1.37 105.15
CA GLY A 809 12.93 -1.19 105.04
C GLY A 809 13.69 -2.28 104.27
N LYS A 810 13.05 -3.40 103.91
CA LYS A 810 13.63 -4.51 103.15
C LYS A 810 13.36 -4.33 101.66
N LYS A 811 14.38 -4.54 100.82
CA LYS A 811 14.25 -4.47 99.36
C LYS A 811 14.11 -5.86 98.75
N TYR A 812 13.14 -6.00 97.86
CA TYR A 812 12.83 -7.19 97.08
C TYR A 812 12.92 -6.84 95.59
N TYR A 813 13.15 -7.84 94.76
CA TYR A 813 13.06 -7.69 93.32
C TYR A 813 12.15 -8.77 92.73
N PHE A 814 11.24 -8.35 91.86
CA PHE A 814 10.33 -9.20 91.14
C PHE A 814 10.70 -9.19 89.66
N ASP A 815 10.76 -10.35 89.02
CA ASP A 815 11.07 -10.43 87.60
C ASP A 815 9.94 -9.85 86.72
N SER A 816 10.13 -9.91 85.40
CA SER A 816 9.13 -9.45 84.43
C SER A 816 7.81 -10.22 84.50
N LYS A 817 7.81 -11.42 85.10
CA LYS A 817 6.64 -12.26 85.37
C LYS A 817 6.03 -12.01 86.76
N GLY A 818 6.62 -11.10 87.56
CA GLY A 818 6.19 -10.73 88.90
C GLY A 818 6.59 -11.73 89.98
N VAL A 819 7.51 -12.66 89.68
CA VAL A 819 7.98 -13.65 90.66
C VAL A 819 9.11 -13.04 91.47
N MET A 820 9.02 -13.14 92.80
CA MET A 820 10.07 -12.67 93.70
C MET A 820 11.38 -13.45 93.47
N GLN A 821 12.47 -12.73 93.24
CA GLN A 821 13.79 -13.32 93.01
C GLN A 821 14.50 -13.66 94.32
N THR A 822 15.27 -14.74 94.29
CA THR A 822 16.18 -15.18 95.36
C THR A 822 17.51 -15.60 94.71
N GLY A 823 18.61 -15.55 95.45
CA GLY A 823 19.95 -15.83 94.93
C GLY A 823 20.57 -14.67 94.14
N TRP A 824 21.51 -15.00 93.26
CA TRP A 824 22.22 -14.04 92.42
C TRP A 824 21.33 -13.53 91.29
N GLU A 825 21.26 -12.22 91.10
CA GLU A 825 20.49 -11.62 90.02
C GLU A 825 21.22 -10.42 89.42
N THR A 826 21.09 -10.20 88.11
CA THR A 826 21.72 -9.07 87.40
C THR A 826 20.67 -8.08 86.94
N ILE A 827 20.63 -6.92 87.58
CA ILE A 827 19.60 -5.89 87.35
C ILE A 827 20.28 -4.63 86.84
N SER A 828 19.94 -4.19 85.63
CA SER A 828 20.54 -3.02 84.97
C SER A 828 22.08 -3.06 84.97
N LYS A 829 22.65 -4.19 84.51
CA LYS A 829 24.10 -4.49 84.44
C LYS A 829 24.83 -4.54 85.80
N LYS A 830 24.11 -4.46 86.92
CA LYS A 830 24.65 -4.55 88.28
C LYS A 830 24.25 -5.89 88.90
N LYS A 831 25.18 -6.56 89.57
CA LYS A 831 24.90 -7.82 90.26
C LYS A 831 24.42 -7.57 91.69
N TYR A 832 23.36 -8.25 92.06
CA TYR A 832 22.74 -8.25 93.39
C TYR A 832 22.64 -9.69 93.90
N TYR A 833 22.48 -9.84 95.21
CA TYR A 833 22.14 -11.12 95.82
C TYR A 833 20.95 -10.97 96.76
N PHE A 834 19.93 -11.80 96.58
CA PHE A 834 18.73 -11.87 97.39
C PHE A 834 18.77 -13.13 98.26
N ASN A 835 18.47 -13.04 99.55
CA ASN A 835 18.46 -14.22 100.42
C ASN A 835 17.25 -15.14 100.11
N SER A 836 17.12 -16.27 100.82
CA SER A 836 16.01 -17.23 100.63
C SER A 836 14.61 -16.64 100.89
N SER A 837 14.52 -15.52 101.62
CA SER A 837 13.29 -14.76 101.82
C SER A 837 13.09 -13.65 100.78
N GLY A 838 13.97 -13.54 99.78
CA GLY A 838 13.92 -12.55 98.70
C GLY A 838 14.44 -11.16 99.08
N VAL A 839 15.10 -11.00 100.23
CA VAL A 839 15.63 -9.70 100.69
C VAL A 839 17.00 -9.45 100.09
N MET A 840 17.19 -8.29 99.47
CA MET A 840 18.44 -7.83 98.88
C MET A 840 19.54 -7.68 99.95
N THR A 841 20.69 -8.30 99.70
CA THR A 841 21.84 -8.30 100.61
C THR A 841 22.66 -7.03 100.47
N LYS A 842 23.19 -6.55 101.60
CA LYS A 842 24.15 -5.45 101.69
C LYS A 842 25.33 -5.89 102.55
N GLY A 843 26.50 -5.30 102.33
CA GLY A 843 27.72 -5.61 103.07
C GLY A 843 28.38 -6.93 102.63
N TRP A 844 29.11 -7.55 103.56
CA TRP A 844 29.84 -8.79 103.30
C TRP A 844 28.91 -10.00 103.20
N LEU A 845 29.13 -10.83 102.19
CA LEU A 845 28.44 -12.10 102.02
C LEU A 845 29.45 -13.19 101.66
N THR A 846 29.33 -14.35 102.30
CA THR A 846 30.13 -15.53 101.95
C THR A 846 29.21 -16.57 101.31
N LEU A 847 29.53 -17.00 100.08
CA LEU A 847 28.80 -18.06 99.38
C LEU A 847 29.79 -19.11 98.90
N SER A 848 29.58 -20.37 99.31
CA SER A 848 30.41 -21.51 98.91
C SER A 848 31.92 -21.23 99.05
N GLY A 849 32.32 -20.70 100.22
CA GLY A 849 33.71 -20.33 100.53
C GLY A 849 34.23 -19.03 99.92
N LYS A 850 33.49 -18.40 98.99
CA LYS A 850 33.90 -17.15 98.32
C LYS A 850 33.27 -15.94 99.01
N LYS A 851 34.09 -14.92 99.29
CA LYS A 851 33.63 -13.66 99.91
C LYS A 851 33.35 -12.58 98.86
N TYR A 852 32.17 -11.99 98.97
CA TYR A 852 31.66 -10.90 98.15
C TYR A 852 31.33 -9.71 99.04
N TYR A 853 31.35 -8.51 98.48
CA TYR A 853 30.87 -7.31 99.16
C TYR A 853 29.86 -6.56 98.31
N PHE A 854 28.74 -6.21 98.92
CA PHE A 854 27.67 -5.42 98.32
C PHE A 854 27.63 -4.05 98.99
N ASP A 855 27.55 -2.98 98.19
CA ASP A 855 27.49 -1.62 98.73
C ASP A 855 26.15 -1.32 99.44
N SER A 856 25.97 -0.09 99.92
CA SER A 856 24.73 0.35 100.58
C SER A 856 23.50 0.32 99.68
N LYS A 857 23.70 0.28 98.35
CA LYS A 857 22.66 0.11 97.33
C LYS A 857 22.46 -1.36 96.94
N GLY A 858 23.23 -2.29 97.51
CA GLY A 858 23.17 -3.73 97.28
C GLY A 858 23.93 -4.19 96.04
N VAL A 859 24.77 -3.35 95.44
CA VAL A 859 25.51 -3.68 94.22
C VAL A 859 26.82 -4.39 94.59
N MET A 860 27.05 -5.56 93.99
CA MET A 860 28.29 -6.31 94.15
C MET A 860 29.48 -5.50 93.63
N GLN A 861 30.51 -5.38 94.46
CA GLN A 861 31.71 -4.63 94.11
C GLN A 861 32.75 -5.50 93.39
N THR A 862 33.43 -4.89 92.41
CA THR A 862 34.57 -5.47 91.68
C THR A 862 35.76 -4.49 91.71
N GLY A 863 36.97 -4.99 91.46
CA GLY A 863 38.20 -4.20 91.46
C GLY A 863 38.71 -3.83 92.86
N LYS A 864 39.61 -2.85 92.93
CA LYS A 864 40.15 -2.31 94.18
C LYS A 864 39.12 -1.39 94.84
N LYS A 865 38.70 -1.69 96.07
CA LYS A 865 37.70 -0.92 96.84
C LYS A 865 38.13 -0.74 98.30
N LYS A 866 37.84 0.44 98.86
CA LYS A 866 38.07 0.72 100.28
C LYS A 866 36.78 0.47 101.05
N ILE A 867 36.81 -0.47 102.00
CA ILE A 867 35.66 -0.87 102.82
C ILE A 867 36.08 -0.76 104.28
N SER A 868 35.33 0.03 105.07
CA SER A 868 35.62 0.31 106.49
C SER A 868 37.10 0.66 106.75
N GLY A 869 37.67 1.53 105.92
CA GLY A 869 39.04 2.00 106.04
C GLY A 869 40.12 1.11 105.40
N LYS A 870 39.83 -0.16 105.08
CA LYS A 870 40.80 -1.12 104.52
C LYS A 870 40.59 -1.33 103.02
N TRP A 871 41.67 -1.55 102.27
CA TRP A 871 41.58 -1.89 100.85
C TRP A 871 41.23 -3.37 100.68
N TYR A 872 40.43 -3.67 99.67
CA TYR A 872 40.01 -5.01 99.29
C TYR A 872 40.01 -5.09 97.77
N TYR A 873 40.50 -6.21 97.24
CA TYR A 873 40.65 -6.42 95.81
C TYR A 873 39.76 -7.56 95.37
N PHE A 874 38.76 -7.22 94.56
CA PHE A 874 37.78 -8.16 94.01
C PHE A 874 38.10 -8.40 92.53
N ASN A 875 38.01 -9.65 92.09
CA ASN A 875 38.21 -9.97 90.67
C ASN A 875 36.98 -9.51 89.84
N SER A 876 37.02 -9.74 88.52
CA SER A 876 35.91 -9.40 87.61
C SER A 876 34.60 -10.12 87.95
N LYS A 877 34.65 -11.24 88.68
CA LYS A 877 33.48 -11.97 89.20
C LYS A 877 33.04 -11.52 90.60
N GLY A 878 33.67 -10.48 91.17
CA GLY A 878 33.36 -9.91 92.49
C GLY A 878 33.88 -10.72 93.68
N VAL A 879 34.74 -11.71 93.45
CA VAL A 879 35.31 -12.53 94.52
C VAL A 879 36.53 -11.84 95.09
N LEU A 880 36.57 -11.68 96.40
CA LEU A 880 37.74 -11.16 97.12
C LEU A 880 38.92 -12.11 96.96
N TYR A 881 40.05 -11.62 96.46
CA TYR A 881 41.28 -12.43 96.33
C TYR A 881 42.49 -11.81 97.05
N LYS A 882 42.43 -10.53 97.43
CA LYS A 882 43.47 -9.89 98.23
C LYS A 882 42.86 -8.84 99.16
N LYS A 883 43.38 -8.76 100.38
CA LYS A 883 43.09 -7.72 101.38
C LYS A 883 44.29 -6.81 101.49
#